data_AF-A0AA41QEM4-F1
#
_entry.id   AF-A0AA41QEM4-F1
#
_cell.length_a   1.000
_cell.length_b   1.000
_cell.length_c   1.000
_cell.angle_alpha   90.00
_cell.angle_beta   90.00
_cell.angle_gamma   90.00
#
_symmetry.space_group_name_H-M   'P 1'
#
loop_
_entity.id
_entity.type
_entity.pdbx_description
1 polymer ?
#
loop_
_entity_poly.entity_id
_entity_poly.type
_entity_poly.pdbx_seq_one_letter_code
_entity_poly.pdbx_strand_id
1 'polypeptide(L)'
;MKSARTAVRRGVAAIAIVATALLTASAAVVGTASVASASVPTAGGTYQLVAGHSGMCLDLPGASGDNGVGLQQWGCTDGAAWQQFRLTSVSQDRYQLVSVSSGKCLDVAAGSTATGARVVQWDCGDKAWQQWTLTAGTSGAYRVANVNSGLCLTVQNASTTSGAAIVQGACTTATDKQWTFDGGDTAPGSYSVAADGTGQYRTVQAAVDAVGTGNASRVTITIKPGTYRERVVVPTDKPYVSLVGGGDSPDDVVIVNNVSAGQAGSHRGSATLVAEGHDFVADNLTVSNDYDEAASGASQALAVYLNADRAVLDDLRLLGDQDTFLVNNNARAYVTDSYIEGTVDFIYGGGIAVFERCRIYEKRSTGGPITAASTPAERQYGFLFYRSTITGATNGTTQLGRPWRQGAQVVYRESSLSATIATGQPWIDMSDAQWENARYFEYRNTGAGATVNSNRPQLTDAQALDYTPQRYLAGSDGWNPVGSPWSATPDGFAATGGGTNGGSGGQTVTVTTYADLERYATASGPYVIRVAAPITVTPYGRELPVASDKTIIGVGTQGHIVNGGFFLGEGVHDVIIRNLWIRDTRMADDDPDDKVYDYDGIQMDTADHIWIDHNRISRMNDGLIDSRKDTTYLTVSWNILEEGNKSFGIGWTTNVTSRMTIHHNWIRATNQRNPSIDNVAFAHLYNNYLQDITSYGNLSRGAAKTVIENSYYERVNNPYYPDTTAASLTQTGSILVSTTGRAETNGTTFNPADHYTYRLDPAADVPAILRSGAGPQPTIG
;
A
#
# COMPACT_ATOMS: atom_id res chain seq x y z
N MET A 1 83.29 16.10 20.54
CA MET A 1 83.07 16.88 19.28
C MET A 1 81.71 17.59 19.37
N LYS A 2 81.37 18.44 18.38
CA LYS A 2 80.14 19.30 18.21
C LYS A 2 78.86 18.75 18.91
N SER A 3 78.16 19.51 19.78
CA SER A 3 77.19 20.63 19.51
C SER A 3 75.85 20.14 18.92
N ALA A 4 74.63 20.56 19.32
CA ALA A 4 74.12 21.71 20.12
C ALA A 4 72.91 21.28 21.01
N ARG A 5 72.56 21.87 22.18
CA ARG A 5 71.73 23.09 22.47
C ARG A 5 70.38 23.14 21.70
N THR A 6 69.19 23.45 22.26
CA THR A 6 68.70 23.90 23.61
C THR A 6 67.18 23.52 23.73
N ALA A 7 66.31 23.81 24.73
CA ALA A 7 66.24 24.69 25.92
C ALA A 7 65.26 24.06 27.00
N VAL A 8 65.34 24.30 28.33
CA VAL A 8 64.74 25.37 29.20
C VAL A 8 63.19 25.30 29.41
N ARG A 9 62.58 25.35 30.63
CA ARG A 9 63.00 25.10 32.04
C ARG A 9 61.80 25.27 33.03
N ARG A 10 61.87 24.66 34.23
CA ARG A 10 61.03 24.87 35.46
C ARG A 10 59.59 24.30 35.41
N GLY A 11 58.95 23.89 36.53
CA GLY A 11 59.54 23.53 37.84
C GLY A 11 58.63 23.66 39.10
N VAL A 12 58.64 22.61 39.93
CA VAL A 12 58.40 22.57 41.40
C VAL A 12 56.95 22.69 41.97
N ALA A 13 56.62 21.64 42.74
CA ALA A 13 55.50 21.34 43.64
C ALA A 13 54.91 22.44 44.57
N ALA A 14 53.68 22.23 45.09
CA ALA A 14 53.45 21.78 46.49
C ALA A 14 51.99 21.92 47.04
N ILE A 15 51.48 20.83 47.64
CA ILE A 15 50.60 20.74 48.85
C ILE A 15 49.15 21.30 48.78
N ALA A 16 48.26 20.71 49.60
CA ALA A 16 46.79 20.81 49.54
C ALA A 16 46.14 21.74 50.59
N ILE A 17 44.87 22.10 50.35
CA ILE A 17 43.90 22.69 51.29
C ILE A 17 42.54 21.98 51.12
N VAL A 18 41.73 21.93 52.19
CA VAL A 18 40.42 21.26 52.27
C VAL A 18 39.27 22.22 51.92
N ALA A 19 38.19 21.71 51.30
CA ALA A 19 36.93 22.44 51.13
C ALA A 19 35.71 21.55 51.46
N THR A 20 34.76 22.14 52.19
CA THR A 20 33.54 21.59 52.77
C THR A 20 32.54 21.00 51.75
N ALA A 21 31.87 19.90 52.14
CA ALA A 21 30.61 19.51 51.51
C ALA A 21 29.44 20.30 52.12
N LEU A 22 28.55 20.84 51.29
CA LEU A 22 27.22 21.30 51.71
C LEU A 22 26.15 20.38 51.13
N LEU A 23 25.17 19.99 51.95
CA LEU A 23 23.93 19.43 51.45
C LEU A 23 23.02 20.58 51.03
N THR A 24 22.64 20.62 49.74
CA THR A 24 21.47 21.34 49.26
C THR A 24 20.37 20.33 48.97
N ALA A 25 19.25 20.44 49.68
CA ALA A 25 18.10 19.57 49.44
C ALA A 25 17.44 19.97 48.11
N SER A 26 17.53 19.10 47.10
CA SER A 26 16.74 19.23 45.87
C SER A 26 15.26 19.09 46.21
N ALA A 27 14.53 20.21 46.26
CA ALA A 27 13.09 20.19 46.41
C ALA A 27 12.48 19.42 45.22
N ALA A 28 11.80 18.31 45.52
CA ALA A 28 11.07 17.57 44.50
C ALA A 28 9.94 18.46 43.96
N VAL A 29 10.10 18.97 42.75
CA VAL A 29 9.00 19.56 42.00
C VAL A 29 8.01 18.42 41.75
N VAL A 30 6.89 18.44 42.47
CA VAL A 30 5.78 17.53 42.21
C VAL A 30 5.19 17.92 40.86
N GLY A 31 5.72 17.31 39.79
CA GLY A 31 5.14 17.39 38.47
C GLY A 31 3.72 16.85 38.55
N THR A 32 2.73 17.75 38.49
CA THR A 32 1.33 17.35 38.35
C THR A 32 1.22 16.53 37.08
N ALA A 33 0.96 15.23 37.22
CA ALA A 33 0.79 14.35 36.07
C ALA A 33 -0.27 14.95 35.13
N SER A 34 0.13 15.21 33.89
CA SER A 34 -0.79 15.64 32.84
C SER A 34 -1.82 14.53 32.65
N VAL A 35 -3.05 14.75 33.11
CA VAL A 35 -4.16 13.82 32.86
C VAL A 35 -4.27 13.68 31.35
N ALA A 36 -4.11 12.44 30.85
CA ALA A 36 -4.17 12.18 29.43
C ALA A 36 -5.53 12.67 28.89
N SER A 37 -5.49 13.59 27.92
CA SER A 37 -6.71 14.03 27.25
C SER A 37 -7.28 12.83 26.48
N ALA A 38 -8.55 12.53 26.69
CA ALA A 38 -9.22 11.48 25.94
C ALA A 38 -9.18 11.80 24.43
N SER A 39 -8.89 10.77 23.63
CA SER A 39 -8.91 10.84 22.18
C SER A 39 -10.28 11.27 21.68
N VAL A 40 -10.36 12.37 20.92
CA VAL A 40 -11.61 12.89 20.36
C VAL A 40 -12.34 11.77 19.61
N PRO A 41 -13.65 11.58 19.83
CA PRO A 41 -14.43 10.55 19.15
C PRO A 41 -14.23 10.60 17.63
N THR A 42 -13.90 9.45 17.05
CA THR A 42 -13.54 9.29 15.64
C THR A 42 -14.70 9.65 14.71
N ALA A 43 -14.44 10.57 13.78
CA ALA A 43 -15.39 10.90 12.73
C ALA A 43 -15.73 9.67 11.88
N GLY A 44 -17.02 9.49 11.60
CA GLY A 44 -17.58 8.33 10.89
C GLY A 44 -18.16 7.25 11.81
N GLY A 45 -17.74 7.19 13.08
CA GLY A 45 -18.18 6.19 14.06
C GLY A 45 -19.59 6.43 14.65
N THR A 46 -20.20 5.36 15.17
CA THR A 46 -21.54 5.32 15.78
C THR A 46 -21.48 5.27 17.30
N TYR A 47 -22.09 6.23 18.00
CA TYR A 47 -21.99 6.39 19.47
C TYR A 47 -23.35 6.43 20.16
N GLN A 48 -23.44 5.87 21.35
CA GLN A 48 -24.44 6.24 22.35
C GLN A 48 -23.86 7.37 23.21
N LEU A 49 -24.53 8.51 23.29
CA LEU A 49 -24.05 9.63 24.09
C LEU A 49 -24.63 9.49 25.51
N VAL A 50 -23.80 9.25 26.52
CA VAL A 50 -24.23 8.99 27.90
C VAL A 50 -23.99 10.19 28.80
N ALA A 51 -25.03 10.67 29.49
CA ALA A 51 -24.97 11.85 30.35
C ALA A 51 -24.29 11.53 31.70
N GLY A 52 -23.15 12.20 31.98
CA GLY A 52 -22.24 11.88 33.08
C GLY A 52 -22.77 12.12 34.51
N HIS A 53 -23.98 12.64 34.68
CA HIS A 53 -24.66 12.77 35.98
C HIS A 53 -25.71 11.68 36.25
N SER A 54 -26.20 11.00 35.21
CA SER A 54 -27.34 10.07 35.29
C SER A 54 -27.04 8.67 34.78
N GLY A 55 -26.00 8.49 33.95
CA GLY A 55 -25.75 7.23 33.24
C GLY A 55 -26.82 6.90 32.19
N MET A 56 -27.59 7.89 31.74
CA MET A 56 -28.64 7.73 30.73
C MET A 56 -28.20 8.19 29.35
N CYS A 57 -28.65 7.47 28.33
CA CYS A 57 -28.33 7.72 26.93
C CYS A 57 -29.20 8.83 26.33
N LEU A 58 -28.63 9.61 25.41
CA LEU A 58 -29.36 10.44 24.47
C LEU A 58 -30.33 9.56 23.66
N ASP A 59 -31.60 9.95 23.58
CA ASP A 59 -32.68 9.09 23.11
C ASP A 59 -33.69 9.86 22.25
N LEU A 60 -34.07 9.29 21.11
CA LEU A 60 -35.24 9.72 20.33
C LEU A 60 -36.52 9.06 20.87
N PRO A 61 -37.48 9.84 21.41
CA PRO A 61 -38.71 9.31 21.97
C PRO A 61 -39.46 8.38 21.02
N GLY A 62 -39.59 7.11 21.40
CA GLY A 62 -40.32 6.09 20.65
C GLY A 62 -39.76 5.79 19.26
N ALA A 63 -38.47 6.06 19.01
CA ALA A 63 -37.81 5.87 17.72
C ALA A 63 -38.49 6.57 16.52
N SER A 64 -39.21 7.69 16.75
CA SER A 64 -39.85 8.45 15.67
C SER A 64 -38.82 8.99 14.66
N GLY A 65 -39.20 8.99 13.38
CA GLY A 65 -38.44 9.60 12.28
C GLY A 65 -38.87 11.03 11.91
N ASP A 66 -39.76 11.65 12.70
CA ASP A 66 -40.40 12.93 12.37
C ASP A 66 -39.53 14.15 12.70
N ASN A 67 -39.59 15.18 11.86
CA ASN A 67 -38.93 16.47 12.11
C ASN A 67 -39.51 17.18 13.34
N GLY A 68 -38.64 17.80 14.14
CA GLY A 68 -39.03 18.58 15.32
C GLY A 68 -39.27 17.75 16.58
N VAL A 69 -39.12 16.41 16.52
CA VAL A 69 -39.15 15.56 17.71
C VAL A 69 -37.98 15.91 18.63
N GLY A 70 -38.31 16.37 19.85
CA GLY A 70 -37.34 16.81 20.84
C GLY A 70 -36.70 15.65 21.60
N LEU A 71 -35.37 15.57 21.55
CA LEU A 71 -34.58 14.52 22.22
C LEU A 71 -34.83 14.48 23.73
N GLN A 72 -34.68 13.30 24.32
CA GLN A 72 -34.71 13.08 25.76
C GLN A 72 -33.45 12.32 26.21
N GLN A 73 -33.30 12.13 27.53
CA GLN A 73 -32.46 11.03 28.04
C GLN A 73 -33.35 9.81 28.34
N TRP A 74 -32.83 8.60 28.16
CA TRP A 74 -33.49 7.36 28.58
C TRP A 74 -32.48 6.34 29.09
N GLY A 75 -32.95 5.27 29.74
CA GLY A 75 -32.07 4.15 30.09
C GLY A 75 -31.39 3.59 28.85
N CYS A 76 -30.07 3.46 28.89
CA CYS A 76 -29.28 2.92 27.78
C CYS A 76 -29.74 1.50 27.43
N THR A 77 -29.89 1.24 26.13
CA THR A 77 -30.33 -0.04 25.58
C THR A 77 -29.34 -0.45 24.48
N ASP A 78 -28.63 -1.54 24.68
CA ASP A 78 -27.56 -1.99 23.77
C ASP A 78 -28.13 -2.25 22.36
N GLY A 79 -27.47 -1.72 21.33
CA GLY A 79 -27.89 -1.86 19.93
C GLY A 79 -29.17 -1.09 19.54
N ALA A 80 -29.74 -0.26 20.42
CA ALA A 80 -30.92 0.55 20.11
C ALA A 80 -30.57 1.71 19.16
N ALA A 81 -30.89 1.57 17.87
CA ALA A 81 -30.59 2.56 16.83
C ALA A 81 -31.12 3.98 17.13
N TRP A 82 -32.17 4.13 17.94
CA TRP A 82 -32.76 5.42 18.33
C TRP A 82 -32.02 6.12 19.49
N GLN A 83 -31.04 5.43 20.09
CA GLN A 83 -30.07 5.98 21.05
C GLN A 83 -28.66 6.10 20.44
N GLN A 84 -28.49 5.67 19.19
CA GLN A 84 -27.22 5.70 18.46
C GLN A 84 -27.16 6.87 17.48
N PHE A 85 -26.03 7.58 17.50
CA PHE A 85 -25.76 8.75 16.69
C PHE A 85 -24.38 8.62 16.02
N ARG A 86 -24.36 8.70 14.68
CA ARG A 86 -23.14 8.74 13.89
C ARG A 86 -22.54 10.13 13.93
N LEU A 87 -21.23 10.23 14.21
CA LEU A 87 -20.50 11.48 14.24
C LEU A 87 -19.92 11.81 12.86
N THR A 88 -20.64 12.56 12.04
CA THR A 88 -20.22 12.94 10.68
C THR A 88 -19.38 14.22 10.73
N SER A 89 -18.17 14.23 10.17
CA SER A 89 -17.35 15.45 10.06
C SER A 89 -17.90 16.39 8.99
N VAL A 90 -17.86 17.70 9.28
CA VAL A 90 -18.17 18.80 8.35
C VAL A 90 -16.92 19.65 8.10
N SER A 91 -16.07 19.81 9.11
CA SER A 91 -14.71 20.37 9.02
C SER A 91 -13.80 19.70 10.06
N GLN A 92 -12.53 20.07 10.12
CA GLN A 92 -11.54 19.53 11.08
C GLN A 92 -11.98 19.65 12.56
N ASP A 93 -12.87 20.60 12.86
CA ASP A 93 -13.32 21.00 14.20
C ASP A 93 -14.84 20.81 14.43
N ARG A 94 -15.63 20.49 13.40
CA ARG A 94 -17.11 20.50 13.46
C ARG A 94 -17.73 19.21 12.94
N TYR A 95 -18.82 18.83 13.61
CA TYR A 95 -19.50 17.57 13.39
C TYR A 95 -21.02 17.74 13.34
N GLN A 96 -21.68 16.90 12.57
CA GLN A 96 -23.12 16.59 12.72
C GLN A 96 -23.25 15.31 13.53
N LEU A 97 -24.25 15.27 14.42
CA LEU A 97 -24.70 14.04 15.09
C LEU A 97 -25.95 13.53 14.37
N VAL A 98 -25.81 12.44 13.61
CA VAL A 98 -26.86 11.90 12.75
C VAL A 98 -27.45 10.64 13.41
N SER A 99 -28.75 10.62 13.72
CA SER A 99 -29.35 9.43 14.33
C SER A 99 -29.34 8.23 13.36
N VAL A 100 -28.95 7.07 13.85
CA VAL A 100 -28.95 5.82 13.09
C VAL A 100 -30.39 5.37 12.77
N SER A 101 -31.34 5.62 13.66
CA SER A 101 -32.75 5.20 13.46
C SER A 101 -33.53 6.01 12.42
N SER A 102 -33.10 7.25 12.11
CA SER A 102 -33.90 8.17 11.28
C SER A 102 -33.12 8.87 10.17
N GLY A 103 -31.79 8.80 10.17
CA GLY A 103 -30.92 9.54 9.24
C GLY A 103 -30.93 11.06 9.44
N LYS A 104 -31.57 11.56 10.50
CA LYS A 104 -31.74 13.00 10.79
C LYS A 104 -30.65 13.54 11.71
N CYS A 105 -30.37 14.83 11.56
CA CYS A 105 -29.36 15.55 12.32
C CYS A 105 -29.92 16.10 13.64
N LEU A 106 -29.06 16.13 14.66
CA LEU A 106 -29.29 16.81 15.92
C LEU A 106 -29.28 18.33 15.71
N ASP A 107 -30.43 18.98 15.96
CA ASP A 107 -30.75 20.36 15.57
C ASP A 107 -31.20 21.17 16.80
N VAL A 108 -30.72 22.40 16.96
CA VAL A 108 -31.26 23.34 17.96
C VAL A 108 -32.49 24.04 17.37
N ALA A 109 -33.66 23.78 17.95
CA ALA A 109 -34.95 24.12 17.38
C ALA A 109 -35.03 25.59 16.89
N ALA A 110 -35.38 25.74 15.61
CA ALA A 110 -35.50 27.02 14.90
C ALA A 110 -34.23 27.90 14.92
N GLY A 111 -33.03 27.30 15.10
CA GLY A 111 -31.77 28.03 15.16
C GLY A 111 -31.61 28.94 16.38
N SER A 112 -32.36 28.69 17.46
CA SER A 112 -32.37 29.53 18.65
C SER A 112 -30.99 29.62 19.32
N THR A 113 -30.63 30.80 19.83
CA THR A 113 -29.43 31.02 20.65
C THR A 113 -29.74 31.11 22.15
N ALA A 114 -31.00 30.88 22.56
CA ALA A 114 -31.42 31.00 23.95
C ALA A 114 -31.08 29.74 24.78
N THR A 115 -30.56 29.94 25.99
CA THR A 115 -30.48 28.89 27.02
C THR A 115 -31.87 28.32 27.30
N GLY A 116 -31.98 26.99 27.35
CA GLY A 116 -33.24 26.27 27.54
C GLY A 116 -33.99 25.94 26.24
N ALA A 117 -33.52 26.39 25.07
CA ALA A 117 -34.08 25.94 23.79
C ALA A 117 -33.91 24.42 23.62
N ARG A 118 -34.94 23.74 23.11
CA ARG A 118 -34.95 22.28 22.91
C ARG A 118 -34.02 21.88 21.78
N VAL A 119 -33.32 20.77 21.99
CA VAL A 119 -32.65 20.02 20.93
C VAL A 119 -33.64 19.01 20.34
N VAL A 120 -33.76 19.00 19.02
CA VAL A 120 -34.67 18.18 18.22
C VAL A 120 -33.89 17.39 17.18
N GLN A 121 -34.55 16.47 16.47
CA GLN A 121 -34.04 16.02 15.17
C GLN A 121 -34.64 16.85 14.03
N TRP A 122 -33.86 17.06 12.97
CA TRP A 122 -34.35 17.59 11.70
C TRP A 122 -33.58 16.99 10.53
N ASP A 123 -34.15 17.02 9.32
CA ASP A 123 -33.42 16.67 8.09
C ASP A 123 -32.09 17.45 8.00
N CYS A 124 -31.02 16.71 7.69
CA CYS A 124 -29.64 17.24 7.68
C CYS A 124 -29.42 18.28 6.57
N GLY A 125 -28.63 19.31 6.89
CA GLY A 125 -28.08 20.23 5.90
C GLY A 125 -26.96 21.09 6.48
N ASP A 126 -26.32 21.90 5.63
CA ASP A 126 -25.30 22.84 6.09
C ASP A 126 -25.94 24.02 6.86
N LYS A 127 -26.04 23.84 8.18
CA LYS A 127 -26.70 24.75 9.12
C LYS A 127 -25.88 24.82 10.39
N ALA A 128 -25.46 26.02 10.80
CA ALA A 128 -24.65 26.22 12.00
C ALA A 128 -25.32 25.70 13.30
N TRP A 129 -26.65 25.60 13.34
CA TRP A 129 -27.39 25.06 14.49
C TRP A 129 -27.60 23.52 14.44
N GLN A 130 -27.16 22.84 13.37
CA GLN A 130 -26.98 21.39 13.28
C GLN A 130 -25.51 20.95 13.42
N GLN A 131 -24.58 21.91 13.47
CA GLN A 131 -23.15 21.67 13.65
C GLN A 131 -22.76 21.81 15.13
N TRP A 132 -21.85 20.94 15.56
CA TRP A 132 -21.40 20.83 16.95
C TRP A 132 -19.88 20.72 17.03
N THR A 133 -19.28 21.30 18.06
CA THR A 133 -17.86 21.12 18.42
C THR A 133 -17.75 20.28 19.69
N LEU A 134 -16.67 19.49 19.80
CA LEU A 134 -16.43 18.59 20.94
C LEU A 134 -15.28 19.16 21.80
N THR A 135 -15.61 19.69 22.98
CA THR A 135 -14.60 20.19 23.92
C THR A 135 -14.38 19.19 25.05
N ALA A 136 -13.15 18.72 25.24
CA ALA A 136 -12.80 17.75 26.29
C ALA A 136 -13.25 18.21 27.70
N GLY A 137 -13.74 17.27 28.50
CA GLY A 137 -14.21 17.47 29.86
C GLY A 137 -13.42 16.65 30.89
N THR A 138 -14.08 16.39 32.01
CA THR A 138 -13.55 15.53 33.08
C THR A 138 -13.83 14.07 32.80
N SER A 139 -12.90 13.18 33.16
CA SER A 139 -13.12 11.72 33.15
C SER A 139 -13.56 11.13 31.81
N GLY A 140 -13.00 11.63 30.69
CA GLY A 140 -13.26 11.10 29.34
C GLY A 140 -14.55 11.59 28.67
N ALA A 141 -15.37 12.39 29.36
CA ALA A 141 -16.57 12.99 28.79
C ALA A 141 -16.26 14.28 27.99
N TYR A 142 -17.18 14.67 27.10
CA TYR A 142 -17.10 15.86 26.25
C TYR A 142 -18.28 16.81 26.49
N ARG A 143 -17.99 18.11 26.36
CA ARG A 143 -19.01 19.15 26.15
C ARG A 143 -19.26 19.28 24.66
N VAL A 144 -20.48 18.94 24.26
CA VAL A 144 -20.97 19.03 22.87
C VAL A 144 -21.60 20.42 22.68
N ALA A 145 -20.88 21.36 22.08
CA ALA A 145 -21.29 22.76 21.97
C ALA A 145 -21.82 23.08 20.56
N ASN A 146 -22.97 23.75 20.46
CA ASN A 146 -23.58 24.10 19.18
C ASN A 146 -22.84 25.27 18.51
N VAL A 147 -22.53 25.17 17.21
CA VAL A 147 -21.73 26.17 16.49
C VAL A 147 -22.45 27.52 16.35
N ASN A 148 -23.79 27.54 16.28
CA ASN A 148 -24.57 28.77 16.16
C ASN A 148 -24.74 29.54 17.47
N SER A 149 -24.80 28.87 18.62
CA SER A 149 -25.09 29.50 19.92
C SER A 149 -23.91 29.52 20.90
N GLY A 150 -22.91 28.67 20.73
CA GLY A 150 -21.85 28.42 21.71
C GLY A 150 -22.35 27.73 22.99
N LEU A 151 -23.59 27.24 23.01
CA LEU A 151 -24.21 26.58 24.17
C LEU A 151 -24.11 25.05 24.06
N CYS A 152 -23.98 24.39 25.22
CA CYS A 152 -23.73 22.96 25.34
C CYS A 152 -25.00 22.13 25.50
N LEU A 153 -25.01 20.96 24.84
CA LEU A 153 -25.97 19.88 25.02
C LEU A 153 -26.13 19.55 26.51
N THR A 154 -27.32 19.76 27.05
CA THR A 154 -27.64 19.78 28.48
C THR A 154 -28.86 18.91 28.75
N VAL A 155 -28.80 18.05 29.78
CA VAL A 155 -30.00 17.43 30.34
C VAL A 155 -30.74 18.45 31.20
N GLN A 156 -32.01 18.73 30.88
CA GLN A 156 -32.76 19.80 31.52
C GLN A 156 -32.86 19.58 33.05
N ASN A 157 -32.56 20.64 33.80
CA ASN A 157 -32.57 20.70 35.27
C ASN A 157 -31.66 19.65 35.95
N ALA A 158 -30.66 19.10 35.26
CA ALA A 158 -29.83 17.99 35.74
C ALA A 158 -30.65 16.78 36.26
N SER A 159 -31.83 16.55 35.68
CA SER A 159 -32.72 15.44 36.07
C SER A 159 -32.04 14.09 35.83
N THR A 160 -32.25 13.12 36.72
CA THR A 160 -31.82 11.71 36.56
C THR A 160 -32.97 10.78 36.15
N THR A 161 -34.12 11.34 35.76
CA THR A 161 -35.31 10.57 35.33
C THR A 161 -35.33 10.39 33.81
N SER A 162 -35.67 9.19 33.33
CA SER A 162 -35.91 8.94 31.90
C SER A 162 -37.06 9.80 31.38
N GLY A 163 -36.95 10.30 30.15
CA GLY A 163 -37.88 11.27 29.58
C GLY A 163 -37.54 12.73 29.91
N ALA A 164 -36.46 13.01 30.64
CA ALA A 164 -35.99 14.38 30.82
C ALA A 164 -35.51 14.96 29.48
N ALA A 165 -35.99 16.17 29.15
CA ALA A 165 -35.72 16.83 27.88
C ALA A 165 -34.26 17.25 27.72
N ILE A 166 -33.75 17.17 26.50
CA ILE A 166 -32.44 17.72 26.12
C ILE A 166 -32.60 19.15 25.59
N VAL A 167 -31.78 20.05 26.12
CA VAL A 167 -31.78 21.49 25.81
C VAL A 167 -30.34 21.97 25.59
N GLN A 168 -30.16 23.19 25.09
CA GLN A 168 -28.86 23.87 25.16
C GLN A 168 -28.74 24.74 26.41
N GLY A 169 -27.54 24.86 26.98
CA GLY A 169 -27.27 25.75 28.11
C GLY A 169 -25.80 26.14 28.22
N ALA A 170 -25.46 27.07 29.12
CA ALA A 170 -24.09 27.56 29.26
C ALA A 170 -23.08 26.42 29.49
N CYS A 171 -21.98 26.42 28.73
CA CYS A 171 -20.95 25.38 28.78
C CYS A 171 -20.11 25.45 30.08
N THR A 172 -20.60 24.78 31.11
CA THR A 172 -19.92 24.63 32.42
C THR A 172 -19.37 23.22 32.60
N THR A 173 -18.49 23.02 33.60
CA THR A 173 -17.96 21.69 33.96
C THR A 173 -18.97 20.73 34.61
N ALA A 174 -20.18 21.20 34.94
CA ALA A 174 -21.24 20.41 35.56
C ALA A 174 -21.63 19.17 34.73
N THR A 175 -21.88 18.05 35.41
CA THR A 175 -21.98 16.71 34.80
C THR A 175 -23.24 16.50 33.95
N ASP A 176 -24.26 17.35 34.08
CA ASP A 176 -25.45 17.38 33.22
C ASP A 176 -25.18 17.90 31.79
N LYS A 177 -23.93 18.30 31.52
CA LYS A 177 -23.43 18.83 30.23
C LYS A 177 -22.21 18.07 29.70
N GLN A 178 -21.83 17.00 30.38
CA GLN A 178 -20.68 16.17 30.05
C GLN A 178 -21.23 14.84 29.50
N TRP A 179 -20.90 14.53 28.25
CA TRP A 179 -21.37 13.33 27.56
C TRP A 179 -20.18 12.43 27.26
N THR A 180 -20.17 11.20 27.77
CA THR A 180 -19.27 10.18 27.24
C THR A 180 -19.85 9.68 25.91
N PHE A 181 -18.95 9.29 25.00
CA PHE A 181 -19.29 8.81 23.67
C PHE A 181 -19.03 7.30 23.68
N ASP A 182 -20.03 6.56 24.16
CA ASP A 182 -19.91 5.14 24.43
C ASP A 182 -20.17 4.36 23.13
N GLY A 183 -19.31 3.38 22.84
CA GLY A 183 -19.20 2.79 21.51
C GLY A 183 -18.27 3.59 20.59
N GLY A 184 -18.68 3.74 19.33
CA GLY A 184 -17.82 4.19 18.24
C GLY A 184 -17.31 3.01 17.44
N ASP A 185 -17.89 2.76 16.27
CA ASP A 185 -17.40 1.75 15.33
C ASP A 185 -15.99 2.10 14.81
N THR A 186 -14.96 1.64 15.54
CA THR A 186 -13.97 0.79 14.86
C THR A 186 -14.76 -0.36 14.24
N ALA A 187 -14.75 -0.47 12.91
CA ALA A 187 -15.73 -1.22 12.11
C ALA A 187 -16.09 -2.61 12.67
N PRO A 188 -17.34 -3.12 12.48
CA PRO A 188 -17.85 -4.35 13.09
C PRO A 188 -16.89 -5.54 12.89
N GLY A 189 -16.12 -5.80 13.96
CA GLY A 189 -14.88 -6.55 13.88
C GLY A 189 -13.63 -5.68 14.05
N SER A 190 -13.46 -5.05 15.22
CA SER A 190 -12.15 -4.56 15.65
C SER A 190 -12.05 -4.49 17.17
N TYR A 191 -10.86 -4.82 17.70
CA TYR A 191 -10.53 -4.78 19.13
C TYR A 191 -9.15 -4.13 19.34
N SER A 192 -8.91 -3.62 20.54
CA SER A 192 -7.63 -3.03 20.95
C SER A 192 -6.99 -3.79 22.10
N VAL A 193 -5.70 -4.09 21.99
CA VAL A 193 -4.87 -4.73 23.01
C VAL A 193 -3.78 -3.76 23.47
N ALA A 194 -3.60 -3.61 24.77
CA ALA A 194 -2.45 -2.90 25.34
C ALA A 194 -2.07 -3.46 26.72
N ALA A 195 -0.81 -3.87 26.89
CA ALA A 195 -0.32 -4.47 28.14
C ALA A 195 -0.48 -3.55 29.36
N ASP A 196 -0.43 -2.22 29.16
CA ASP A 196 -0.64 -1.20 30.19
C ASP A 196 -2.12 -1.04 30.62
N GLY A 197 -3.06 -1.62 29.88
CA GLY A 197 -4.50 -1.47 30.09
C GLY A 197 -5.12 -0.24 29.43
N THR A 198 -4.46 0.41 28.47
CA THR A 198 -5.02 1.50 27.65
C THR A 198 -5.73 1.03 26.37
N GLY A 199 -5.92 -0.29 26.22
CA GLY A 199 -6.77 -0.93 25.22
C GLY A 199 -7.89 -1.74 25.91
N GLN A 200 -8.85 -2.22 25.14
CA GLN A 200 -9.97 -3.03 25.66
C GLN A 200 -9.50 -4.33 26.35
N TYR A 201 -8.41 -4.92 25.86
CA TYR A 201 -7.80 -6.14 26.39
C TYR A 201 -6.33 -5.89 26.79
N ARG A 202 -5.82 -6.66 27.76
CA ARG A 202 -4.39 -6.60 28.17
C ARG A 202 -3.51 -7.66 27.49
N THR A 203 -4.12 -8.68 26.91
CA THR A 203 -3.47 -9.81 26.26
C THR A 203 -4.09 -10.04 24.89
N VAL A 204 -3.30 -10.54 23.95
CA VAL A 204 -3.74 -10.81 22.58
C VAL A 204 -4.75 -11.96 22.57
N GLN A 205 -4.53 -13.02 23.35
CA GLN A 205 -5.47 -14.14 23.45
C GLN A 205 -6.85 -13.69 23.94
N ALA A 206 -6.95 -12.74 24.88
CA ALA A 206 -8.26 -12.29 25.39
C ALA A 206 -9.08 -11.55 24.32
N ALA A 207 -8.41 -10.82 23.42
CA ALA A 207 -9.08 -10.22 22.26
C ALA A 207 -9.50 -11.28 21.22
N VAL A 208 -8.67 -12.31 20.99
CA VAL A 208 -9.02 -13.45 20.13
C VAL A 208 -10.18 -14.26 20.73
N ASP A 209 -10.23 -14.43 22.05
CA ASP A 209 -11.30 -15.13 22.77
C ASP A 209 -12.63 -14.38 22.64
N ALA A 210 -12.62 -13.05 22.57
CA ALA A 210 -13.80 -12.22 22.37
C ALA A 210 -14.38 -12.28 20.94
N VAL A 211 -13.59 -12.67 19.92
CA VAL A 211 -14.09 -12.86 18.54
C VAL A 211 -15.22 -13.90 18.54
N GLY A 212 -16.37 -13.55 17.96
CA GLY A 212 -17.51 -14.47 17.84
C GLY A 212 -17.20 -15.68 16.96
N THR A 213 -17.67 -16.87 17.37
CA THR A 213 -17.47 -18.11 16.59
C THR A 213 -18.24 -18.06 15.26
N GLY A 214 -17.58 -18.46 14.17
CA GLY A 214 -18.14 -18.45 12.83
C GLY A 214 -18.38 -17.04 12.27
N ASN A 215 -17.61 -16.04 12.68
CA ASN A 215 -17.73 -14.67 12.20
C ASN A 215 -17.59 -14.59 10.66
N ALA A 216 -18.53 -13.92 9.99
CA ALA A 216 -18.59 -13.82 8.53
C ALA A 216 -17.86 -12.58 7.95
N SER A 217 -17.21 -11.79 8.81
CA SER A 217 -16.51 -10.55 8.47
C SER A 217 -15.17 -10.44 9.22
N ARG A 218 -14.27 -9.61 8.70
CA ARG A 218 -12.92 -9.41 9.25
C ARG A 218 -12.96 -8.77 10.63
N VAL A 219 -12.15 -9.30 11.56
CA VAL A 219 -12.03 -8.80 12.94
C VAL A 219 -10.59 -8.39 13.24
N THR A 220 -10.34 -7.07 13.25
CA THR A 220 -9.00 -6.48 13.37
C THR A 220 -8.62 -6.18 14.82
N ILE A 221 -7.72 -6.98 15.38
CA ILE A 221 -7.16 -6.82 16.72
C ILE A 221 -5.89 -5.97 16.61
N THR A 222 -5.99 -4.68 16.94
CA THR A 222 -4.85 -3.76 16.97
C THR A 222 -4.12 -3.85 18.31
N ILE A 223 -2.84 -4.18 18.28
CA ILE A 223 -2.00 -4.44 19.45
C ILE A 223 -1.01 -3.30 19.60
N LYS A 224 -1.09 -2.54 20.70
CA LYS A 224 -0.17 -1.42 20.97
C LYS A 224 1.25 -1.91 21.28
N PRO A 225 2.30 -1.09 21.03
CA PRO A 225 3.68 -1.39 21.39
C PRO A 225 3.87 -1.97 22.79
N GLY A 226 4.70 -3.00 22.88
CA GLY A 226 4.97 -3.76 24.09
C GLY A 226 5.31 -5.23 23.82
N THR A 227 5.82 -5.90 24.85
CA THR A 227 6.14 -7.34 24.82
C THR A 227 5.05 -8.14 25.53
N TYR A 228 4.37 -9.00 24.79
CA TYR A 228 3.28 -9.87 25.20
C TYR A 228 3.82 -11.29 25.38
N ARG A 229 4.25 -11.63 26.60
CA ARG A 229 4.71 -12.99 26.92
C ARG A 229 3.52 -13.92 27.15
N GLU A 230 2.94 -14.39 26.06
CA GLU A 230 1.76 -15.24 26.03
C GLU A 230 1.80 -16.19 24.82
N ARG A 231 0.87 -17.15 24.79
CA ARG A 231 0.68 -18.05 23.65
C ARG A 231 -0.71 -17.82 23.06
N VAL A 232 -0.76 -17.48 21.77
CA VAL A 232 -1.96 -17.06 21.05
C VAL A 232 -2.46 -18.20 20.16
N VAL A 233 -3.78 -18.42 20.14
CA VAL A 233 -4.47 -19.41 19.31
C VAL A 233 -5.69 -18.76 18.65
N VAL A 234 -5.66 -18.64 17.33
CA VAL A 234 -6.80 -18.32 16.47
C VAL A 234 -7.34 -19.64 15.89
N PRO A 235 -8.35 -20.26 16.52
CA PRO A 235 -8.84 -21.59 16.13
C PRO A 235 -9.62 -21.57 14.81
N THR A 236 -9.89 -22.77 14.27
CA THR A 236 -10.58 -22.98 12.99
C THR A 236 -11.98 -22.36 12.92
N ASP A 237 -12.67 -22.19 14.05
CA ASP A 237 -13.99 -21.59 14.18
C ASP A 237 -13.96 -20.06 14.36
N LYS A 238 -12.79 -19.42 14.22
CA LYS A 238 -12.61 -17.96 14.23
C LYS A 238 -11.87 -17.47 12.98
N PRO A 239 -12.50 -17.56 11.79
CA PRO A 239 -11.91 -17.08 10.54
C PRO A 239 -11.82 -15.54 10.48
N TYR A 240 -11.24 -14.99 9.42
CA TYR A 240 -11.10 -13.56 9.14
C TYR A 240 -10.50 -12.68 10.27
N VAL A 241 -9.85 -13.26 11.29
CA VAL A 241 -9.14 -12.49 12.31
C VAL A 241 -7.90 -11.84 11.72
N SER A 242 -7.67 -10.56 12.02
CA SER A 242 -6.39 -9.90 11.79
C SER A 242 -5.72 -9.57 13.14
N LEU A 243 -4.42 -9.84 13.28
CA LEU A 243 -3.58 -9.28 14.34
C LEU A 243 -2.70 -8.19 13.72
N VAL A 244 -2.80 -6.96 14.21
CA VAL A 244 -2.13 -5.78 13.62
C VAL A 244 -1.34 -5.07 14.69
N GLY A 245 -0.01 -4.91 14.52
CA GLY A 245 0.77 -4.07 15.43
C GLY A 245 0.52 -2.58 15.18
N GLY A 246 0.41 -1.81 16.27
CA GLY A 246 0.20 -0.37 16.27
C GLY A 246 1.47 0.43 16.57
N GLY A 247 2.64 -0.07 16.17
CA GLY A 247 3.94 0.62 16.27
C GLY A 247 4.41 1.19 14.92
N ASP A 248 5.57 1.84 14.94
CA ASP A 248 6.24 2.36 13.74
C ASP A 248 7.11 1.27 13.05
N SER A 249 7.35 0.14 13.74
CA SER A 249 8.05 -1.04 13.25
C SER A 249 7.46 -2.33 13.87
N PRO A 250 7.55 -3.49 13.20
CA PRO A 250 7.22 -4.79 13.82
C PRO A 250 8.10 -5.14 15.03
N ASP A 251 9.22 -4.44 15.25
CA ASP A 251 10.00 -4.51 16.50
C ASP A 251 9.23 -4.02 17.74
N ASP A 252 8.27 -3.10 17.57
CA ASP A 252 7.58 -2.45 18.69
C ASP A 252 6.57 -3.37 19.38
N VAL A 253 6.02 -4.36 18.66
CA VAL A 253 4.97 -5.27 19.12
C VAL A 253 5.50 -6.70 19.08
N VAL A 254 5.78 -7.28 20.25
CA VAL A 254 6.45 -8.59 20.34
C VAL A 254 5.59 -9.59 21.09
N ILE A 255 5.02 -10.58 20.39
CA ILE A 255 4.38 -11.76 20.99
C ILE A 255 5.45 -12.83 21.17
N VAL A 256 5.65 -13.33 22.40
CA VAL A 256 6.80 -14.21 22.73
C VAL A 256 6.46 -15.32 23.72
N ASN A 257 7.03 -16.50 23.51
CA ASN A 257 6.97 -17.65 24.41
C ASN A 257 8.27 -18.46 24.31
N ASN A 258 8.58 -19.35 25.28
CA ASN A 258 9.85 -20.10 25.29
C ASN A 258 9.65 -21.62 25.46
N VAL A 259 8.65 -22.18 24.78
CA VAL A 259 8.26 -23.59 24.93
C VAL A 259 8.73 -24.40 23.73
N SER A 260 9.43 -25.51 23.96
CA SER A 260 9.83 -26.47 22.92
C SER A 260 8.84 -27.63 22.75
N ALA A 261 8.88 -28.28 21.58
CA ALA A 261 7.96 -29.37 21.25
C ALA A 261 8.13 -30.58 22.18
N GLY A 262 9.33 -30.79 22.72
CA GLY A 262 9.60 -31.79 23.76
C GLY A 262 8.92 -31.47 25.09
N GLN A 263 8.85 -30.19 25.48
CA GLN A 263 8.13 -29.74 26.68
C GLN A 263 6.60 -29.78 26.50
N ALA A 264 6.11 -29.39 25.31
CA ALA A 264 4.67 -29.35 25.01
C ALA A 264 4.08 -30.67 24.48
N GLY A 265 4.92 -31.70 24.27
CA GLY A 265 4.53 -32.97 23.66
C GLY A 265 4.09 -32.89 22.19
N SER A 266 4.18 -31.72 21.54
CA SER A 266 3.78 -31.50 20.14
C SER A 266 4.27 -30.16 19.58
N HIS A 267 4.54 -30.11 18.27
CA HIS A 267 4.89 -28.87 17.54
C HIS A 267 3.79 -27.78 17.66
N ARG A 268 2.51 -28.16 17.58
CA ARG A 268 1.38 -27.22 17.80
C ARG A 268 1.35 -26.67 19.22
N GLY A 269 1.82 -27.44 20.19
CA GLY A 269 1.89 -27.04 21.59
C GLY A 269 3.00 -26.01 21.87
N SER A 270 4.17 -26.13 21.22
CA SER A 270 5.27 -25.18 21.38
C SER A 270 5.08 -23.84 20.70
N ALA A 271 4.31 -23.79 19.62
CA ALA A 271 4.06 -22.57 18.85
C ALA A 271 3.57 -21.39 19.70
N THR A 272 4.27 -20.25 19.61
CA THR A 272 3.86 -18.96 20.23
C THR A 272 2.55 -18.45 19.64
N LEU A 273 2.39 -18.52 18.31
CA LEU A 273 1.14 -18.25 17.60
C LEU A 273 0.67 -19.52 16.87
N VAL A 274 -0.58 -19.91 17.08
CA VAL A 274 -1.31 -20.91 16.30
C VAL A 274 -2.41 -20.20 15.50
N ALA A 275 -2.36 -20.27 14.18
CA ALA A 275 -3.35 -19.67 13.28
C ALA A 275 -4.01 -20.75 12.40
N GLU A 276 -5.30 -20.99 12.62
CA GLU A 276 -6.06 -22.10 12.01
C GLU A 276 -7.40 -21.65 11.39
N GLY A 277 -7.96 -20.51 11.81
CA GLY A 277 -9.11 -19.88 11.14
C GLY A 277 -8.73 -19.33 9.77
N HIS A 278 -9.53 -19.62 8.74
CA HIS A 278 -9.23 -19.18 7.36
C HIS A 278 -9.33 -17.65 7.18
N ASP A 279 -8.69 -17.10 6.14
CA ASP A 279 -8.58 -15.66 5.88
C ASP A 279 -7.90 -14.86 7.01
N PHE A 280 -7.07 -15.54 7.81
CA PHE A 280 -6.25 -14.94 8.86
C PHE A 280 -5.26 -13.92 8.29
N VAL A 281 -5.04 -12.83 9.04
CA VAL A 281 -4.02 -11.82 8.73
C VAL A 281 -3.14 -11.59 9.96
N ALA A 282 -1.83 -11.45 9.76
CA ALA A 282 -0.93 -10.83 10.72
C ALA A 282 -0.13 -9.72 10.02
N ASP A 283 0.03 -8.58 10.69
CA ASP A 283 0.58 -7.34 10.13
C ASP A 283 1.41 -6.57 11.18
N ASN A 284 2.54 -5.99 10.78
CA ASN A 284 3.38 -5.07 11.57
C ASN A 284 3.73 -5.57 12.99
N LEU A 285 4.12 -6.85 13.15
CA LEU A 285 4.48 -7.39 14.47
C LEU A 285 5.56 -8.48 14.47
N THR A 286 6.22 -8.64 15.62
CA THR A 286 7.13 -9.76 15.91
C THR A 286 6.38 -10.91 16.57
N VAL A 287 6.56 -12.14 16.05
CA VAL A 287 6.25 -13.39 16.77
C VAL A 287 7.56 -14.14 17.01
N SER A 288 7.85 -14.43 18.28
CA SER A 288 9.11 -15.04 18.70
C SER A 288 8.90 -16.32 19.52
N ASN A 289 9.78 -17.31 19.34
CA ASN A 289 10.00 -18.34 20.34
C ASN A 289 11.43 -18.23 20.90
N ASP A 290 11.57 -17.78 22.15
CA ASP A 290 12.85 -17.56 22.82
C ASP A 290 13.28 -18.73 23.72
N TYR A 291 13.06 -19.96 23.22
CA TYR A 291 13.58 -21.19 23.82
C TYR A 291 15.11 -21.29 23.67
N ASP A 292 15.83 -21.19 24.79
CA ASP A 292 17.28 -21.29 24.85
C ASP A 292 17.75 -22.77 24.72
N GLU A 293 18.12 -23.18 23.51
CA GLU A 293 18.71 -24.50 23.22
C GLU A 293 20.03 -24.76 23.95
N ALA A 294 20.80 -23.73 24.30
CA ALA A 294 22.09 -23.87 24.97
C ALA A 294 21.93 -24.13 26.48
N ALA A 295 20.91 -23.55 27.11
CA ALA A 295 20.53 -23.82 28.49
C ALA A 295 19.65 -25.07 28.65
N SER A 296 18.80 -25.38 27.67
CA SER A 296 17.72 -26.39 27.78
C SER A 296 17.96 -27.66 26.97
N GLY A 297 18.90 -27.65 26.02
CA GLY A 297 19.13 -28.70 25.04
C GLY A 297 18.30 -28.49 23.76
N ALA A 298 18.88 -28.87 22.62
CA ALA A 298 18.30 -28.64 21.29
C ALA A 298 16.92 -29.32 21.12
N SER A 299 15.93 -28.55 20.64
CA SER A 299 14.56 -29.03 20.42
C SER A 299 13.76 -28.00 19.60
N GLN A 300 12.84 -28.51 18.77
CA GLN A 300 11.94 -27.75 17.92
C GLN A 300 11.12 -26.71 18.71
N ALA A 301 11.22 -25.42 18.34
CA ALA A 301 10.61 -24.31 19.07
C ALA A 301 9.94 -23.33 18.11
N LEU A 302 8.69 -23.62 17.73
CA LEU A 302 7.95 -22.84 16.73
C LEU A 302 7.62 -21.44 17.26
N ALA A 303 7.87 -20.41 16.46
CA ALA A 303 7.22 -19.11 16.62
C ALA A 303 5.78 -19.18 16.10
N VAL A 304 5.59 -19.72 14.89
CA VAL A 304 4.28 -19.77 14.21
C VAL A 304 3.95 -21.18 13.73
N TYR A 305 2.74 -21.64 14.08
CA TYR A 305 2.05 -22.79 13.51
C TYR A 305 0.90 -22.27 12.66
N LEU A 306 1.02 -22.34 11.33
CA LEU A 306 0.01 -21.88 10.40
C LEU A 306 -0.66 -23.07 9.70
N ASN A 307 -1.97 -23.19 9.86
CA ASN A 307 -2.81 -24.18 9.19
C ASN A 307 -4.09 -23.55 8.60
N ALA A 308 -4.11 -22.22 8.46
CA ALA A 308 -5.20 -21.43 7.91
C ALA A 308 -5.11 -21.32 6.38
N ASP A 309 -6.22 -21.58 5.69
CA ASP A 309 -6.37 -21.27 4.28
C ASP A 309 -6.51 -19.75 4.06
N ARG A 310 -6.06 -19.24 2.91
CA ARG A 310 -6.07 -17.81 2.54
C ARG A 310 -5.40 -16.85 3.53
N ALA A 311 -4.31 -17.28 4.17
CA ALA A 311 -3.59 -16.46 5.15
C ALA A 311 -2.73 -15.37 4.49
N VAL A 312 -2.63 -14.19 5.12
CA VAL A 312 -1.67 -13.12 4.75
C VAL A 312 -0.81 -12.75 5.96
N LEU A 313 0.49 -12.59 5.74
CA LEU A 313 1.48 -12.26 6.75
C LEU A 313 2.35 -11.13 6.18
N ASP A 314 2.11 -9.89 6.61
CA ASP A 314 2.74 -8.66 6.09
C ASP A 314 3.59 -7.98 7.17
N ASP A 315 4.69 -7.36 6.76
CA ASP A 315 5.74 -6.74 7.60
C ASP A 315 5.95 -7.41 8.97
N LEU A 316 6.12 -8.75 9.00
CA LEU A 316 6.32 -9.51 10.22
C LEU A 316 7.79 -9.74 10.54
N ARG A 317 8.06 -10.05 11.81
CA ARG A 317 9.32 -10.65 12.24
C ARG A 317 9.06 -12.00 12.90
N LEU A 318 9.45 -13.09 12.24
CA LEU A 318 9.29 -14.45 12.76
C LEU A 318 10.64 -14.96 13.29
N LEU A 319 10.77 -15.06 14.62
CA LEU A 319 12.05 -15.32 15.30
C LEU A 319 12.02 -16.66 16.05
N GLY A 320 13.03 -17.51 15.84
CA GLY A 320 13.17 -18.79 16.53
C GLY A 320 14.50 -19.44 16.19
N ASP A 321 14.70 -20.70 16.56
CA ASP A 321 15.91 -21.47 16.27
C ASP A 321 15.58 -22.66 15.35
N GLN A 322 15.38 -23.87 15.89
CA GLN A 322 14.89 -24.99 15.10
C GLN A 322 13.34 -24.89 14.95
N ASP A 323 12.83 -25.19 13.75
CA ASP A 323 11.40 -25.24 13.40
C ASP A 323 10.65 -23.88 13.54
N THR A 324 11.27 -22.70 13.35
CA THR A 324 10.63 -21.37 13.59
C THR A 324 9.21 -21.22 13.01
N PHE A 325 8.97 -21.61 11.75
CA PHE A 325 7.70 -21.41 11.05
C PHE A 325 7.22 -22.68 10.34
N LEU A 326 6.09 -23.22 10.80
CA LEU A 326 5.37 -24.32 10.13
C LEU A 326 4.24 -23.80 9.25
N VAL A 327 4.30 -24.10 7.95
CA VAL A 327 3.21 -23.98 6.97
C VAL A 327 2.58 -25.36 6.77
N ASN A 328 1.59 -25.69 7.59
CA ASN A 328 0.96 -27.01 7.64
C ASN A 328 -0.01 -27.25 6.45
N ASN A 329 -0.41 -28.50 6.25
CA ASN A 329 -1.03 -29.00 5.02
C ASN A 329 -2.37 -28.35 4.61
N ASN A 330 -3.08 -27.63 5.47
CA ASN A 330 -4.29 -26.90 5.07
C ASN A 330 -4.02 -25.44 4.67
N ALA A 331 -2.80 -24.94 4.84
CA ALA A 331 -2.49 -23.55 4.59
C ALA A 331 -2.24 -23.24 3.09
N ARG A 332 -2.79 -22.10 2.65
CA ARG A 332 -2.26 -21.28 1.54
C ARG A 332 -1.94 -19.92 2.12
N ALA A 333 -0.69 -19.47 2.01
CA ALA A 333 -0.19 -18.28 2.69
C ALA A 333 0.58 -17.35 1.77
N TYR A 334 0.25 -16.06 1.79
CA TYR A 334 1.09 -15.00 1.22
C TYR A 334 1.83 -14.30 2.34
N VAL A 335 3.16 -14.43 2.34
CA VAL A 335 4.08 -13.79 3.29
C VAL A 335 4.81 -12.73 2.49
N THR A 336 4.72 -11.46 2.87
CA THR A 336 5.36 -10.35 2.14
C THR A 336 6.16 -9.44 3.06
N ASP A 337 7.28 -8.91 2.54
CA ASP A 337 8.21 -7.90 3.12
C ASP A 337 8.86 -8.26 4.49
N SER A 338 8.42 -9.36 5.08
CA SER A 338 8.72 -9.87 6.41
C SER A 338 10.15 -10.38 6.59
N TYR A 339 10.65 -10.35 7.82
CA TYR A 339 11.89 -10.98 8.26
C TYR A 339 11.62 -12.34 8.94
N ILE A 340 12.40 -13.37 8.60
CA ILE A 340 12.30 -14.71 9.19
C ILE A 340 13.70 -15.22 9.52
N GLU A 341 13.93 -15.67 10.77
CA GLU A 341 15.20 -16.28 11.18
C GLU A 341 15.06 -17.66 11.84
N GLY A 342 16.13 -18.44 11.79
CA GLY A 342 16.25 -19.73 12.46
C GLY A 342 17.57 -20.42 12.12
N THR A 343 17.68 -21.70 12.48
CA THR A 343 18.93 -22.47 12.40
C THR A 343 18.79 -23.76 11.59
N VAL A 344 17.74 -24.55 11.84
CA VAL A 344 17.49 -25.84 11.18
C VAL A 344 16.01 -25.99 10.89
N ASP A 345 15.68 -26.35 9.65
CA ASP A 345 14.32 -26.64 9.19
C ASP A 345 13.33 -25.48 9.46
N PHE A 346 13.83 -24.24 9.54
CA PHE A 346 13.09 -23.15 10.18
C PHE A 346 11.93 -22.58 9.35
N ILE A 347 11.79 -23.00 8.08
CA ILE A 347 10.58 -22.84 7.27
C ILE A 347 10.18 -24.23 6.73
N TYR A 348 9.15 -24.85 7.29
CA TYR A 348 8.81 -26.25 6.99
C TYR A 348 7.31 -26.52 6.88
N GLY A 349 6.95 -27.77 6.56
CA GLY A 349 5.56 -28.20 6.35
C GLY A 349 5.20 -28.47 4.89
N GLY A 350 3.92 -28.72 4.61
CA GLY A 350 3.43 -29.20 3.31
C GLY A 350 2.22 -28.44 2.77
N GLY A 351 1.89 -27.29 3.36
CA GLY A 351 1.00 -26.30 2.74
C GLY A 351 1.67 -25.56 1.60
N ILE A 352 1.00 -24.51 1.11
CA ILE A 352 1.50 -23.64 0.05
C ILE A 352 1.86 -22.28 0.66
N ALA A 353 3.06 -21.77 0.37
CA ALA A 353 3.46 -20.43 0.80
C ALA A 353 4.27 -19.70 -0.28
N VAL A 354 3.98 -18.41 -0.45
CA VAL A 354 4.82 -17.49 -1.20
C VAL A 354 5.44 -16.52 -0.22
N PHE A 355 6.76 -16.39 -0.27
CA PHE A 355 7.57 -15.44 0.49
C PHE A 355 8.05 -14.37 -0.50
N GLU A 356 7.36 -13.25 -0.59
CA GLU A 356 7.70 -12.15 -1.50
C GLU A 356 8.46 -11.02 -0.77
N ARG A 357 9.58 -10.54 -1.33
CA ARG A 357 10.42 -9.47 -0.76
C ARG A 357 10.95 -9.73 0.66
N CYS A 358 10.77 -10.93 1.19
CA CYS A 358 11.16 -11.30 2.55
C CYS A 358 12.69 -11.30 2.76
N ARG A 359 13.10 -11.13 4.01
CA ARG A 359 14.48 -11.24 4.49
C ARG A 359 14.63 -12.53 5.30
N ILE A 360 15.34 -13.51 4.76
CA ILE A 360 15.49 -14.84 5.34
C ILE A 360 16.92 -14.97 5.90
N TYR A 361 17.06 -15.18 7.21
CA TYR A 361 18.36 -15.19 7.90
C TYR A 361 18.61 -16.51 8.63
N GLU A 362 19.60 -17.28 8.15
CA GLU A 362 20.05 -18.49 8.85
C GLU A 362 21.14 -18.10 9.88
N LYS A 363 20.82 -18.18 11.18
CA LYS A 363 21.60 -17.51 12.24
C LYS A 363 22.69 -18.38 12.89
N ARG A 364 22.83 -19.65 12.51
CA ARG A 364 23.75 -20.61 13.12
C ARG A 364 25.15 -20.50 12.50
N SER A 365 26.17 -20.35 13.33
CA SER A 365 27.59 -20.29 12.89
C SER A 365 28.15 -21.59 12.27
N THR A 366 27.34 -22.65 12.18
CA THR A 366 27.69 -23.93 11.54
C THR A 366 26.81 -24.27 10.35
N GLY A 367 25.85 -23.41 9.99
CA GLY A 367 24.90 -23.67 8.92
C GLY A 367 23.74 -24.59 9.29
N GLY A 368 22.74 -24.58 8.42
CA GLY A 368 21.67 -25.55 8.37
C GLY A 368 20.81 -25.41 7.12
N PRO A 369 19.82 -26.30 6.93
CA PRO A 369 18.79 -26.16 5.90
C PRO A 369 17.76 -25.10 6.30
N ILE A 370 17.52 -24.14 5.41
CA ILE A 370 16.45 -23.13 5.55
C ILE A 370 15.09 -23.81 5.51
N THR A 371 14.86 -24.70 4.53
CA THR A 371 13.56 -25.36 4.34
C THR A 371 13.55 -26.87 4.60
N ALA A 372 12.47 -27.34 5.22
CA ALA A 372 12.12 -28.76 5.32
C ALA A 372 10.72 -29.03 4.76
N ALA A 373 10.55 -28.75 3.46
CA ALA A 373 9.28 -28.93 2.78
C ALA A 373 8.86 -30.42 2.78
N SER A 374 7.56 -30.64 2.94
CA SER A 374 6.90 -31.96 2.96
C SER A 374 5.65 -32.00 2.08
N THR A 375 5.61 -31.11 1.09
CA THR A 375 4.54 -30.97 0.09
C THR A 375 4.06 -32.34 -0.40
N PRO A 376 2.75 -32.64 -0.33
CA PRO A 376 2.20 -33.85 -0.93
C PRO A 376 2.51 -33.94 -2.43
N ALA A 377 2.74 -35.16 -2.94
CA ALA A 377 3.23 -35.37 -4.31
C ALA A 377 2.19 -35.01 -5.38
N GLU A 378 0.90 -35.08 -5.02
CA GLU A 378 -0.24 -34.71 -5.85
C GLU A 378 -0.49 -33.18 -5.93
N ARG A 379 0.20 -32.38 -5.11
CA ARG A 379 0.12 -30.91 -5.14
C ARG A 379 1.21 -30.32 -6.01
N GLN A 380 0.83 -29.50 -6.99
CA GLN A 380 1.79 -28.84 -7.89
C GLN A 380 2.75 -27.91 -7.13
N TYR A 381 2.23 -27.16 -6.15
CA TYR A 381 2.93 -26.10 -5.44
C TYR A 381 3.16 -26.41 -3.96
N GLY A 382 4.28 -25.91 -3.44
CA GLY A 382 4.69 -25.87 -2.03
C GLY A 382 5.20 -24.47 -1.71
N PHE A 383 6.52 -24.27 -1.59
CA PHE A 383 7.08 -22.96 -1.26
C PHE A 383 7.67 -22.22 -2.48
N LEU A 384 7.50 -20.90 -2.51
CA LEU A 384 8.12 -19.97 -3.46
C LEU A 384 8.76 -18.81 -2.70
N PHE A 385 10.08 -18.69 -2.75
CA PHE A 385 10.79 -17.47 -2.36
C PHE A 385 10.92 -16.59 -3.60
N TYR A 386 10.23 -15.46 -3.62
CA TYR A 386 10.17 -14.53 -4.73
C TYR A 386 10.77 -13.18 -4.35
N ARG A 387 11.71 -12.66 -5.15
CA ARG A 387 12.35 -11.35 -4.94
C ARG A 387 12.90 -11.14 -3.51
N SER A 388 13.22 -12.23 -2.82
CA SER A 388 13.60 -12.25 -1.42
C SER A 388 15.11 -12.16 -1.25
N THR A 389 15.59 -11.78 -0.06
CA THR A 389 17.01 -11.75 0.29
C THR A 389 17.33 -12.84 1.29
N ILE A 390 18.18 -13.78 0.91
CA ILE A 390 18.62 -14.91 1.72
C ILE A 390 20.05 -14.65 2.19
N THR A 391 20.22 -14.50 3.50
CA THR A 391 21.48 -14.25 4.20
C THR A 391 21.65 -15.21 5.38
N GLY A 392 22.80 -15.16 6.05
CA GLY A 392 23.07 -16.01 7.21
C GLY A 392 24.38 -15.65 7.90
N ALA A 393 24.64 -16.31 9.03
CA ALA A 393 25.73 -15.99 9.94
C ALA A 393 27.11 -16.47 9.46
N THR A 394 27.20 -17.41 8.52
CA THR A 394 28.48 -17.99 8.06
C THR A 394 28.46 -18.39 6.59
N ASN A 395 29.57 -18.13 5.90
CA ASN A 395 29.73 -18.35 4.46
C ASN A 395 29.91 -19.83 4.10
N GLY A 396 29.23 -20.29 3.05
CA GLY A 396 29.37 -21.63 2.47
C GLY A 396 28.77 -22.78 3.27
N THR A 397 27.95 -22.52 4.29
CA THR A 397 27.48 -23.53 5.25
C THR A 397 25.98 -23.82 5.19
N THR A 398 25.17 -22.93 4.64
CA THR A 398 23.70 -22.99 4.68
C THR A 398 23.12 -23.69 3.45
N GLN A 399 22.10 -24.55 3.64
CA GLN A 399 21.37 -25.22 2.56
C GLN A 399 20.04 -24.49 2.28
N LEU A 400 19.63 -24.44 1.02
CA LEU A 400 18.31 -23.97 0.60
C LEU A 400 17.20 -24.88 1.12
N GLY A 401 17.44 -26.20 1.22
CA GLY A 401 16.48 -27.10 1.87
C GLY A 401 16.80 -28.59 1.82
N ARG A 402 15.89 -29.36 2.43
CA ARG A 402 15.87 -30.83 2.43
C ARG A 402 14.45 -31.42 2.44
N PRO A 403 14.20 -32.61 1.86
CA PRO A 403 12.84 -33.09 1.63
C PRO A 403 12.31 -33.88 2.82
N TRP A 404 11.58 -33.25 3.73
CA TRP A 404 10.94 -33.97 4.85
C TRP A 404 9.91 -35.01 4.37
N ARG A 405 9.37 -34.85 3.16
CA ARG A 405 8.73 -35.91 2.38
C ARG A 405 9.23 -35.86 0.95
N GLN A 406 9.29 -36.99 0.27
CA GLN A 406 9.83 -37.06 -1.10
C GLN A 406 9.06 -36.18 -2.12
N GLY A 407 7.80 -35.87 -1.85
CA GLY A 407 6.98 -34.94 -2.63
C GLY A 407 7.30 -33.46 -2.45
N ALA A 408 8.29 -33.07 -1.64
CA ALA A 408 8.66 -31.68 -1.36
C ALA A 408 8.78 -30.80 -2.61
N GLN A 409 8.31 -29.55 -2.51
CA GLN A 409 8.40 -28.55 -3.58
C GLN A 409 8.83 -27.19 -3.02
N VAL A 410 9.94 -26.65 -3.56
CA VAL A 410 10.50 -25.34 -3.19
C VAL A 410 11.12 -24.69 -4.42
N VAL A 411 10.84 -23.40 -4.64
CA VAL A 411 11.50 -22.58 -5.66
C VAL A 411 12.11 -21.34 -5.02
N TYR A 412 13.37 -21.03 -5.35
CA TYR A 412 13.96 -19.71 -5.12
C TYR A 412 14.05 -18.98 -6.46
N ARG A 413 13.31 -17.87 -6.59
CA ARG A 413 13.13 -17.13 -7.85
C ARG A 413 13.42 -15.64 -7.69
N GLU A 414 14.17 -15.08 -8.64
CA GLU A 414 14.51 -13.65 -8.72
C GLU A 414 15.08 -13.09 -7.39
N SER A 415 15.67 -13.97 -6.59
CA SER A 415 16.03 -13.70 -5.19
C SER A 415 17.55 -13.55 -5.02
N SER A 416 17.98 -12.74 -4.06
CA SER A 416 19.39 -12.54 -3.74
C SER A 416 19.86 -13.61 -2.76
N LEU A 417 20.82 -14.43 -3.17
CA LEU A 417 21.45 -15.46 -2.35
C LEU A 417 22.86 -15.01 -1.95
N SER A 418 23.09 -14.77 -0.66
CA SER A 418 24.40 -14.33 -0.16
C SER A 418 25.43 -15.47 -0.17
N ALA A 419 26.70 -15.14 0.10
CA ALA A 419 27.79 -16.11 0.26
C ALA A 419 27.56 -17.14 1.39
N THR A 420 26.48 -17.03 2.18
CA THR A 420 26.08 -18.00 3.20
C THR A 420 25.78 -19.39 2.63
N ILE A 421 25.28 -19.48 1.39
CA ILE A 421 24.81 -20.72 0.78
C ILE A 421 25.97 -21.66 0.43
N ALA A 422 25.81 -22.95 0.74
CA ALA A 422 26.71 -24.03 0.39
C ALA A 422 26.66 -24.33 -1.13
N THR A 423 27.34 -23.51 -1.92
CA THR A 423 27.24 -23.44 -3.39
C THR A 423 27.49 -24.74 -4.15
N GLY A 424 28.19 -25.73 -3.57
CA GLY A 424 28.41 -27.05 -4.15
C GLY A 424 27.32 -28.09 -3.85
N GLN A 425 26.60 -27.94 -2.73
CA GLN A 425 25.52 -28.84 -2.31
C GLN A 425 24.47 -28.07 -1.50
N PRO A 426 23.64 -27.21 -2.15
CA PRO A 426 22.67 -26.39 -1.45
C PRO A 426 21.36 -27.13 -1.14
N TRP A 427 21.17 -28.33 -1.67
CA TRP A 427 20.06 -29.23 -1.34
C TRP A 427 20.63 -30.52 -0.77
N ILE A 428 20.05 -31.04 0.31
CA ILE A 428 20.53 -32.27 0.99
C ILE A 428 19.36 -33.19 1.35
N ASP A 429 19.67 -34.44 1.69
CA ASP A 429 18.69 -35.46 2.04
C ASP A 429 18.05 -35.26 3.42
N MET A 430 16.92 -35.93 3.64
CA MET A 430 16.32 -36.07 4.96
C MET A 430 15.82 -37.51 5.17
N SER A 431 16.54 -38.26 6.01
CA SER A 431 16.29 -39.68 6.28
C SER A 431 16.29 -40.54 5.01
N ASP A 432 15.14 -41.03 4.55
CA ASP A 432 14.93 -41.87 3.37
C ASP A 432 14.54 -41.09 2.11
N ALA A 433 14.23 -39.79 2.24
CA ALA A 433 13.90 -38.92 1.11
C ALA A 433 15.17 -38.26 0.54
N GLN A 434 15.34 -38.38 -0.78
CA GLN A 434 16.50 -37.94 -1.53
C GLN A 434 16.23 -36.59 -2.23
N TRP A 435 17.17 -35.66 -2.21
CA TRP A 435 16.95 -34.31 -2.76
C TRP A 435 16.80 -34.31 -4.29
N GLU A 436 17.45 -35.23 -5.02
CA GLU A 436 17.35 -35.36 -6.48
C GLU A 436 15.93 -35.70 -6.94
N ASN A 437 15.16 -36.36 -6.08
CA ASN A 437 13.79 -36.82 -6.34
C ASN A 437 12.72 -35.80 -5.88
N ALA A 438 13.12 -34.65 -5.34
CA ALA A 438 12.22 -33.57 -4.91
C ALA A 438 12.01 -32.52 -6.01
N ARG A 439 10.94 -31.72 -5.92
CA ARG A 439 10.64 -30.64 -6.88
C ARG A 439 11.33 -29.33 -6.45
N TYR A 440 12.66 -29.33 -6.45
CA TYR A 440 13.50 -28.18 -6.10
C TYR A 440 14.05 -27.48 -7.33
N PHE A 441 13.84 -26.17 -7.42
CA PHE A 441 14.32 -25.37 -8.53
C PHE A 441 14.79 -23.96 -8.14
N GLU A 442 15.60 -23.38 -9.01
CA GLU A 442 16.00 -21.97 -8.95
C GLU A 442 15.69 -21.25 -10.28
N TYR A 443 15.48 -19.93 -10.24
CA TYR A 443 15.31 -19.12 -11.45
C TYR A 443 15.83 -17.70 -11.27
N ARG A 444 16.86 -17.33 -12.05
CA ARG A 444 17.42 -15.96 -12.11
C ARG A 444 17.76 -15.37 -10.74
N ASN A 445 18.21 -16.20 -9.81
CA ASN A 445 18.75 -15.75 -8.53
C ASN A 445 20.08 -15.00 -8.74
N THR A 446 20.42 -14.11 -7.82
CA THR A 446 21.63 -13.27 -7.88
C THR A 446 22.46 -13.41 -6.61
N GLY A 447 23.66 -12.81 -6.59
CA GLY A 447 24.57 -12.87 -5.44
C GLY A 447 25.48 -14.09 -5.42
N ALA A 448 26.45 -14.08 -4.49
CA ALA A 448 27.53 -15.08 -4.43
C ALA A 448 27.05 -16.51 -4.10
N GLY A 449 25.86 -16.64 -3.51
CA GLY A 449 25.20 -17.92 -3.25
C GLY A 449 24.45 -18.50 -4.44
N ALA A 450 24.26 -17.76 -5.54
CA ALA A 450 23.51 -18.18 -6.73
C ALA A 450 24.43 -18.75 -7.83
N THR A 451 25.20 -19.79 -7.49
CA THR A 451 25.97 -20.58 -8.48
C THR A 451 25.04 -21.48 -9.29
N VAL A 452 25.50 -21.94 -10.47
CA VAL A 452 24.81 -22.96 -11.26
C VAL A 452 25.74 -24.17 -11.45
N ASN A 453 25.24 -25.37 -11.15
CA ASN A 453 25.92 -26.65 -11.35
C ASN A 453 24.89 -27.81 -11.39
N SER A 454 25.35 -29.05 -11.49
CA SER A 454 24.49 -30.25 -11.55
C SER A 454 23.55 -30.40 -10.36
N ASN A 455 23.90 -29.83 -9.20
CA ASN A 455 23.20 -30.03 -7.94
C ASN A 455 22.21 -28.88 -7.67
N ARG A 456 21.86 -28.10 -8.70
CA ARG A 456 21.05 -26.88 -8.65
C ARG A 456 20.12 -26.78 -9.86
N PRO A 457 19.00 -27.51 -9.87
CA PRO A 457 18.07 -27.51 -11.01
C PRO A 457 17.55 -26.10 -11.30
N GLN A 458 17.63 -25.66 -12.55
CA GLN A 458 17.14 -24.34 -12.98
C GLN A 458 15.82 -24.49 -13.74
N LEU A 459 14.87 -23.57 -13.50
CA LEU A 459 13.74 -23.39 -14.40
C LEU A 459 14.20 -22.71 -15.70
N THR A 460 13.60 -23.08 -16.82
CA THR A 460 13.64 -22.26 -18.04
C THR A 460 12.65 -21.10 -17.95
N ASP A 461 12.87 -20.05 -18.75
CA ASP A 461 11.96 -18.90 -18.86
C ASP A 461 10.50 -19.31 -19.11
N ALA A 462 10.28 -20.33 -19.95
CA ALA A 462 8.94 -20.85 -20.24
C ALA A 462 8.30 -21.55 -19.03
N GLN A 463 9.08 -22.31 -18.25
CA GLN A 463 8.58 -22.94 -17.02
C GLN A 463 8.29 -21.92 -15.92
N ALA A 464 9.10 -20.85 -15.81
CA ALA A 464 8.94 -19.83 -14.77
C ALA A 464 7.58 -19.08 -14.83
N LEU A 465 6.90 -19.10 -15.98
CA LEU A 465 5.52 -18.59 -16.14
C LEU A 465 4.49 -19.36 -15.31
N ASP A 466 4.76 -20.61 -14.94
CA ASP A 466 3.90 -21.41 -14.06
C ASP A 466 4.35 -21.39 -12.60
N TYR A 467 5.45 -20.70 -12.25
CA TYR A 467 5.94 -20.51 -10.87
C TYR A 467 5.95 -19.03 -10.49
N THR A 468 4.75 -18.41 -10.44
CA THR A 468 4.53 -17.02 -9.97
C THR A 468 3.76 -17.00 -8.63
N PRO A 469 3.80 -15.90 -7.87
CA PRO A 469 2.96 -15.71 -6.68
C PRO A 469 1.49 -16.02 -6.92
N GLN A 470 0.91 -15.47 -8.00
CA GLN A 470 -0.50 -15.67 -8.36
C GLN A 470 -0.79 -17.13 -8.71
N ARG A 471 0.13 -17.83 -9.38
CA ARG A 471 0.00 -19.26 -9.70
C ARG A 471 -0.02 -20.16 -8.46
N TYR A 472 0.85 -19.88 -7.48
CA TYR A 472 0.91 -20.63 -6.21
C TYR A 472 -0.36 -20.41 -5.37
N LEU A 473 -0.83 -19.16 -5.26
CA LEU A 473 -1.89 -18.78 -4.32
C LEU A 473 -3.30 -19.01 -4.88
N ALA A 474 -3.43 -19.10 -6.20
CA ALA A 474 -4.69 -19.40 -6.87
C ALA A 474 -5.39 -20.66 -6.33
N GLY A 475 -6.72 -20.60 -6.34
CA GLY A 475 -7.60 -21.73 -6.08
C GLY A 475 -8.90 -21.58 -6.86
N SER A 476 -9.85 -22.50 -6.64
CA SER A 476 -11.20 -22.40 -7.21
C SER A 476 -12.06 -21.30 -6.58
N ASP A 477 -11.51 -20.55 -5.63
CA ASP A 477 -12.16 -19.49 -4.84
C ASP A 477 -11.80 -18.06 -5.27
N GLY A 478 -10.91 -17.90 -6.26
CA GLY A 478 -10.55 -16.58 -6.80
C GLY A 478 -9.70 -15.71 -5.87
N TRP A 479 -9.15 -16.27 -4.79
CA TRP A 479 -8.27 -15.54 -3.87
C TRP A 479 -6.98 -15.09 -4.57
N ASN A 480 -6.69 -13.80 -4.48
CA ASN A 480 -5.47 -13.18 -5.03
C ASN A 480 -4.95 -12.09 -4.06
N PRO A 481 -4.19 -12.46 -3.02
CA PRO A 481 -3.69 -11.51 -2.02
C PRO A 481 -2.51 -10.68 -2.55
N VAL A 482 -1.92 -11.08 -3.67
CA VAL A 482 -0.92 -10.31 -4.43
C VAL A 482 -1.56 -9.09 -5.12
N GLY A 483 -2.90 -9.04 -5.15
CA GLY A 483 -3.69 -8.02 -5.81
C GLY A 483 -3.54 -8.04 -7.34
N SER A 484 -4.05 -6.98 -7.98
CA SER A 484 -3.42 -6.53 -9.22
C SER A 484 -2.14 -5.81 -8.81
N PRO A 485 -0.96 -6.15 -9.37
CA PRO A 485 0.26 -5.34 -9.16
C PRO A 485 0.12 -3.94 -9.79
N TRP A 486 -0.95 -3.70 -10.55
CA TRP A 486 -1.27 -2.46 -11.24
C TRP A 486 -2.45 -1.77 -10.54
N SER A 487 -2.22 -0.56 -10.02
CA SER A 487 -3.19 0.28 -9.32
C SER A 487 -4.49 0.49 -10.10
N ALA A 488 -5.61 0.77 -9.41
CA ALA A 488 -6.86 1.22 -10.04
C ALA A 488 -6.93 2.75 -10.24
N THR A 489 -6.09 3.51 -9.54
CA THR A 489 -5.98 4.97 -9.61
C THR A 489 -4.63 5.38 -10.23
N PRO A 490 -4.54 6.56 -10.87
CA PRO A 490 -3.26 7.12 -11.29
C PRO A 490 -2.34 7.39 -10.11
N ASP A 491 -1.05 7.46 -10.42
CA ASP A 491 -0.03 8.20 -9.68
C ASP A 491 0.43 9.42 -10.51
N GLY A 492 1.53 10.08 -10.13
CA GLY A 492 2.03 11.25 -10.86
C GLY A 492 1.10 12.47 -10.80
N PHE A 493 1.23 13.37 -11.76
CA PHE A 493 0.41 14.60 -11.78
C PHE A 493 -1.08 14.33 -12.03
N ALA A 494 -1.47 13.22 -12.66
CA ALA A 494 -2.88 12.84 -12.84
C ALA A 494 -3.56 12.44 -11.52
N ALA A 495 -2.80 12.14 -10.46
CA ALA A 495 -3.32 11.95 -9.11
C ALA A 495 -3.48 13.26 -8.31
N THR A 496 -2.96 14.39 -8.81
CA THR A 496 -3.04 15.71 -8.15
C THR A 496 -4.23 16.51 -8.68
N GLY A 497 -4.45 17.74 -8.18
CA GLY A 497 -5.40 18.72 -8.74
C GLY A 497 -6.89 18.44 -8.53
N GLY A 498 -7.25 17.20 -8.25
CA GLY A 498 -8.61 16.66 -8.19
C GLY A 498 -8.61 15.14 -8.44
N GLY A 499 -7.61 14.66 -9.19
CA GLY A 499 -7.39 13.26 -9.52
C GLY A 499 -8.18 12.80 -10.75
N THR A 500 -7.60 11.92 -11.56
CA THR A 500 -8.31 11.23 -12.65
C THR A 500 -9.04 9.99 -12.12
N ASN A 501 -10.36 9.97 -12.26
CA ASN A 501 -11.29 8.91 -11.90
C ASN A 501 -11.90 8.23 -13.15
N GLY A 502 -11.82 8.87 -14.31
CA GLY A 502 -12.37 8.43 -15.58
C GLY A 502 -13.89 8.25 -15.56
N GLY A 503 -14.35 7.08 -15.98
CA GLY A 503 -15.76 6.70 -15.99
C GLY A 503 -16.31 6.23 -14.63
N SER A 504 -15.60 6.46 -13.52
CA SER A 504 -16.02 6.01 -12.19
C SER A 504 -17.41 6.55 -11.80
N GLY A 505 -18.21 5.73 -11.10
CA GLY A 505 -19.63 6.00 -10.84
C GLY A 505 -20.55 5.91 -12.06
N GLY A 506 -20.00 5.73 -13.26
CA GLY A 506 -20.72 5.62 -14.52
C GLY A 506 -21.20 4.23 -14.88
N GLN A 507 -21.81 4.10 -16.06
CA GLN A 507 -22.22 2.79 -16.56
C GLN A 507 -21.02 2.02 -17.12
N THR A 508 -20.81 0.79 -16.64
CA THR A 508 -19.92 -0.17 -17.30
C THR A 508 -20.61 -0.78 -18.53
N VAL A 509 -19.95 -0.68 -19.68
CA VAL A 509 -20.36 -1.27 -20.95
C VAL A 509 -19.24 -2.15 -21.50
N THR A 510 -19.55 -3.11 -22.37
CA THR A 510 -18.55 -3.93 -23.05
C THR A 510 -18.77 -3.84 -24.55
N VAL A 511 -17.72 -3.52 -25.30
CA VAL A 511 -17.78 -3.19 -26.73
C VAL A 511 -16.90 -4.12 -27.55
N THR A 512 -17.41 -4.53 -28.71
CA THR A 512 -16.71 -5.36 -29.71
C THR A 512 -16.90 -4.83 -31.14
N THR A 513 -17.53 -3.66 -31.31
CA THR A 513 -17.76 -3.02 -32.61
C THR A 513 -17.36 -1.55 -32.55
N TYR A 514 -16.97 -0.98 -33.70
CA TYR A 514 -16.62 0.43 -33.79
C TYR A 514 -17.80 1.35 -33.47
N ALA A 515 -19.02 0.98 -33.88
CA ALA A 515 -20.22 1.77 -33.62
C ALA A 515 -20.56 1.85 -32.12
N ASP A 516 -20.34 0.77 -31.36
CA ASP A 516 -20.54 0.78 -29.91
C ASP A 516 -19.44 1.59 -29.21
N LEU A 517 -18.17 1.42 -29.63
CA LEU A 517 -17.05 2.19 -29.09
C LEU A 517 -17.25 3.70 -29.32
N GLU A 518 -17.59 4.12 -30.54
CA GLU A 518 -17.89 5.51 -30.89
C GLU A 518 -19.07 6.06 -30.08
N ARG A 519 -20.16 5.29 -29.99
CA ARG A 519 -21.37 5.66 -29.23
C ARG A 519 -21.05 5.98 -27.77
N TYR A 520 -20.25 5.16 -27.09
CA TYR A 520 -19.98 5.36 -25.66
C TYR A 520 -18.81 6.32 -25.40
N ALA A 521 -17.78 6.35 -26.25
CA ALA A 521 -16.67 7.30 -26.10
C ALA A 521 -17.13 8.76 -26.27
N THR A 522 -18.08 9.01 -27.17
CA THR A 522 -18.67 10.34 -27.41
C THR A 522 -19.85 10.69 -26.48
N ALA A 523 -20.28 9.77 -25.60
CA ALA A 523 -21.44 9.99 -24.73
C ALA A 523 -21.16 11.00 -23.61
N SER A 524 -22.18 11.77 -23.23
CA SER A 524 -22.16 12.66 -22.07
C SER A 524 -22.19 11.88 -20.75
N GLY A 525 -21.35 12.28 -19.77
CA GLY A 525 -21.31 11.69 -18.43
C GLY A 525 -20.49 10.39 -18.35
N PRO A 526 -20.33 9.83 -17.14
CA PRO A 526 -19.36 8.78 -16.87
C PRO A 526 -19.67 7.42 -17.52
N TYR A 527 -18.66 6.83 -18.19
CA TYR A 527 -18.73 5.46 -18.74
C TYR A 527 -17.40 4.70 -18.60
N VAL A 528 -17.50 3.44 -18.15
CA VAL A 528 -16.40 2.46 -18.20
C VAL A 528 -16.59 1.55 -19.40
N ILE A 529 -15.77 1.74 -20.44
CA ILE A 529 -15.91 1.15 -21.77
C ILE A 529 -14.89 0.02 -21.92
N ARG A 530 -15.34 -1.22 -21.69
CA ARG A 530 -14.51 -2.43 -21.74
C ARG A 530 -14.39 -2.93 -23.18
N VAL A 531 -13.23 -2.77 -23.80
CA VAL A 531 -12.95 -3.23 -25.17
C VAL A 531 -12.55 -4.70 -25.13
N ALA A 532 -13.46 -5.59 -25.53
CA ALA A 532 -13.32 -7.03 -25.35
C ALA A 532 -12.84 -7.80 -26.60
N ALA A 533 -12.60 -7.10 -27.71
CA ALA A 533 -12.12 -7.66 -28.97
C ALA A 533 -11.34 -6.59 -29.77
N PRO A 534 -10.59 -6.98 -30.81
CA PRO A 534 -10.00 -6.02 -31.74
C PRO A 534 -11.08 -5.26 -32.53
N ILE A 535 -11.05 -3.93 -32.45
CA ILE A 535 -11.97 -3.03 -33.15
C ILE A 535 -11.21 -2.29 -34.26
N THR A 536 -11.63 -2.48 -35.52
CA THR A 536 -11.15 -1.69 -36.65
C THR A 536 -11.90 -0.37 -36.73
N VAL A 537 -11.16 0.74 -36.69
CA VAL A 537 -11.68 2.10 -36.80
C VAL A 537 -12.02 2.42 -38.27
N THR A 538 -13.07 3.21 -38.48
CA THR A 538 -13.50 3.64 -39.81
C THR A 538 -13.94 5.12 -39.82
N PRO A 539 -13.53 5.93 -40.82
CA PRO A 539 -12.53 5.63 -41.85
C PRO A 539 -11.13 5.35 -41.27
N TYR A 540 -10.25 4.77 -42.09
CA TYR A 540 -8.85 4.53 -41.75
C TYR A 540 -8.16 5.83 -41.31
N GLY A 541 -7.29 5.76 -40.30
CA GLY A 541 -6.56 6.90 -39.77
C GLY A 541 -7.38 7.81 -38.85
N ARG A 542 -8.70 7.59 -38.73
CA ARG A 542 -9.54 8.41 -37.85
C ARG A 542 -9.12 8.25 -36.40
N GLU A 543 -8.91 9.37 -35.75
CA GLU A 543 -8.95 9.44 -34.29
C GLU A 543 -10.40 9.58 -33.83
N LEU A 544 -10.81 8.74 -32.90
CA LEU A 544 -12.15 8.76 -32.33
C LEU A 544 -12.24 9.84 -31.24
N PRO A 545 -13.15 10.83 -31.34
CA PRO A 545 -13.34 11.80 -30.28
C PRO A 545 -13.81 11.14 -28.97
N VAL A 546 -13.18 11.50 -27.86
CA VAL A 546 -13.50 11.05 -26.51
C VAL A 546 -14.02 12.24 -25.70
N ALA A 547 -15.18 12.11 -25.08
CA ALA A 547 -15.74 13.10 -24.16
C ALA A 547 -15.13 12.98 -22.75
N SER A 548 -15.39 13.95 -21.87
CA SER A 548 -15.01 13.85 -20.45
C SER A 548 -15.64 12.65 -19.74
N ASP A 549 -15.12 12.29 -18.56
CA ASP A 549 -15.64 11.23 -17.69
C ASP A 549 -15.58 9.84 -18.36
N LYS A 550 -14.39 9.39 -18.79
CA LYS A 550 -14.25 8.11 -19.53
C LYS A 550 -13.14 7.22 -19.00
N THR A 551 -13.43 5.94 -18.90
CA THR A 551 -12.41 4.88 -18.78
C THR A 551 -12.54 3.95 -19.97
N ILE A 552 -11.66 4.07 -20.97
CA ILE A 552 -11.61 3.13 -22.10
C ILE A 552 -10.54 2.09 -21.78
N ILE A 553 -10.96 0.84 -21.56
CA ILE A 553 -10.10 -0.20 -20.99
C ILE A 553 -10.15 -1.50 -21.78
N GLY A 554 -8.99 -2.02 -22.21
CA GLY A 554 -8.90 -3.34 -22.85
C GLY A 554 -9.16 -4.47 -21.85
N VAL A 555 -9.93 -5.50 -22.23
CA VAL A 555 -10.18 -6.69 -21.40
C VAL A 555 -9.05 -7.69 -21.58
N GLY A 556 -8.26 -7.92 -20.53
CA GLY A 556 -7.05 -8.73 -20.59
C GLY A 556 -6.13 -8.26 -21.72
N THR A 557 -5.70 -9.17 -22.59
CA THR A 557 -4.88 -8.85 -23.78
C THR A 557 -5.68 -8.76 -25.09
N GLN A 558 -7.02 -8.65 -25.04
CA GLN A 558 -7.89 -8.75 -26.22
C GLN A 558 -8.37 -7.40 -26.79
N GLY A 559 -8.26 -6.32 -26.00
CA GLY A 559 -8.70 -4.99 -26.43
C GLY A 559 -7.70 -4.32 -27.37
N HIS A 560 -7.99 -4.30 -28.68
CA HIS A 560 -7.18 -3.58 -29.66
C HIS A 560 -7.99 -2.50 -30.38
N ILE A 561 -7.33 -1.38 -30.69
CA ILE A 561 -7.81 -0.35 -31.61
C ILE A 561 -6.92 -0.41 -32.85
N VAL A 562 -7.54 -0.62 -34.02
CA VAL A 562 -6.82 -0.96 -35.26
C VAL A 562 -7.20 0.02 -36.36
N ASN A 563 -6.22 0.53 -37.10
CA ASN A 563 -6.38 1.52 -38.17
C ASN A 563 -6.92 2.89 -37.69
N GLY A 564 -6.68 3.27 -36.43
CA GLY A 564 -7.07 4.58 -35.87
C GLY A 564 -6.60 4.76 -34.43
N GLY A 565 -6.94 5.93 -33.85
CA GLY A 565 -6.53 6.34 -32.51
C GLY A 565 -7.66 7.01 -31.72
N PHE A 566 -7.31 7.83 -30.72
CA PHE A 566 -8.26 8.64 -29.94
C PHE A 566 -7.90 10.13 -29.97
N PHE A 567 -8.92 11.00 -29.96
CA PHE A 567 -8.76 12.45 -29.84
C PHE A 567 -9.50 13.00 -28.62
N LEU A 568 -8.77 13.68 -27.74
CA LEU A 568 -9.31 14.41 -26.59
C LEU A 568 -9.23 15.90 -26.90
N GLY A 569 -10.37 16.50 -27.23
CA GLY A 569 -10.46 17.90 -27.65
C GLY A 569 -10.39 18.92 -26.52
N GLU A 570 -10.49 20.19 -26.90
CA GLU A 570 -10.42 21.33 -25.99
C GLU A 570 -11.48 21.27 -24.88
N GLY A 571 -11.03 21.25 -23.63
CA GLY A 571 -11.90 21.16 -22.44
C GLY A 571 -12.34 19.74 -22.08
N VAL A 572 -11.89 18.70 -22.77
CA VAL A 572 -12.05 17.30 -22.33
C VAL A 572 -11.24 17.05 -21.07
N HIS A 573 -11.85 16.43 -20.08
CA HIS A 573 -11.25 16.22 -18.76
C HIS A 573 -11.68 14.90 -18.12
N ASP A 574 -10.87 14.44 -17.15
CA ASP A 574 -11.06 13.19 -16.42
C ASP A 574 -11.23 11.95 -17.34
N VAL A 575 -10.14 11.57 -18.01
CA VAL A 575 -10.11 10.44 -18.95
C VAL A 575 -8.96 9.46 -18.65
N ILE A 576 -9.30 8.17 -18.61
CA ILE A 576 -8.37 7.04 -18.48
C ILE A 576 -8.41 6.22 -19.78
N ILE A 577 -7.27 6.05 -20.44
CA ILE A 577 -7.10 5.11 -21.57
C ILE A 577 -6.11 4.03 -21.15
N ARG A 578 -6.59 2.78 -21.07
CA ARG A 578 -5.88 1.73 -20.35
C ARG A 578 -5.88 0.37 -21.04
N ASN A 579 -4.75 -0.34 -20.97
CA ASN A 579 -4.67 -1.76 -21.32
C ASN A 579 -5.02 -2.11 -22.79
N LEU A 580 -4.92 -1.16 -23.71
CA LEU A 580 -5.23 -1.36 -25.14
C LEU A 580 -3.98 -1.61 -25.98
N TRP A 581 -4.13 -2.31 -27.12
CA TRP A 581 -3.16 -2.21 -28.22
C TRP A 581 -3.71 -1.30 -29.32
N ILE A 582 -3.18 -0.08 -29.43
CA ILE A 582 -3.52 0.91 -30.47
C ILE A 582 -2.50 0.80 -31.60
N ARG A 583 -2.94 0.64 -32.86
CA ARG A 583 -2.01 0.30 -33.95
C ARG A 583 -2.50 0.54 -35.38
N ASP A 584 -1.50 0.52 -36.27
CA ASP A 584 -1.62 0.30 -37.71
C ASP A 584 -2.32 1.43 -38.49
N THR A 585 -1.91 2.69 -38.25
CA THR A 585 -2.24 3.82 -39.17
C THR A 585 -1.10 4.20 -40.11
N ARG A 586 0.12 3.68 -39.88
CA ARG A 586 1.32 3.99 -40.68
C ARG A 586 1.13 3.74 -42.18
N MET A 587 1.42 4.76 -42.98
CA MET A 587 1.36 4.76 -44.43
C MET A 587 2.72 4.42 -45.06
N ALA A 588 2.71 3.97 -46.32
CA ALA A 588 3.91 3.53 -47.04
C ALA A 588 4.53 4.62 -47.94
N ASP A 589 3.71 5.53 -48.47
CA ASP A 589 4.08 6.59 -49.41
C ASP A 589 4.19 7.97 -48.74
N ASP A 590 4.40 7.99 -47.42
CA ASP A 590 4.34 9.18 -46.55
C ASP A 590 5.72 9.80 -46.29
N ASP A 591 5.77 11.13 -46.19
CA ASP A 591 6.89 11.85 -45.57
C ASP A 591 6.50 12.16 -44.13
N PRO A 592 7.03 11.42 -43.13
CA PRO A 592 6.52 11.47 -41.76
C PRO A 592 6.98 12.73 -41.00
N ASP A 593 7.41 13.79 -41.69
CA ASP A 593 7.54 15.16 -41.17
C ASP A 593 6.64 16.18 -41.93
N ASP A 594 5.76 15.74 -42.85
CA ASP A 594 4.68 16.54 -43.44
C ASP A 594 3.36 16.48 -42.62
N LYS A 595 2.21 16.83 -43.22
CA LYS A 595 0.87 16.84 -42.58
C LYS A 595 -0.26 16.28 -43.46
N VAL A 596 0.05 15.34 -44.36
CA VAL A 596 -0.94 14.64 -45.20
C VAL A 596 -1.65 13.53 -44.43
N TYR A 597 -0.92 12.80 -43.58
CA TYR A 597 -1.41 11.64 -42.81
C TYR A 597 -1.21 11.82 -41.30
N ASP A 598 -1.85 12.86 -40.75
CA ASP A 598 -1.84 13.16 -39.31
C ASP A 598 -2.75 12.18 -38.55
N TYR A 599 -2.17 11.01 -38.19
CA TYR A 599 -2.88 9.88 -37.57
C TYR A 599 -2.17 9.42 -36.30
N ASP A 600 -2.48 10.04 -35.16
CA ASP A 600 -1.88 9.74 -33.86
C ASP A 600 -2.45 8.47 -33.20
N GLY A 601 -1.73 7.93 -32.22
CA GLY A 601 -2.27 6.93 -31.28
C GLY A 601 -3.29 7.54 -30.31
N ILE A 602 -2.88 8.59 -29.60
CA ILE A 602 -3.71 9.39 -28.69
C ILE A 602 -3.32 10.86 -28.84
N GLN A 603 -4.18 11.67 -29.45
CA GLN A 603 -4.02 13.12 -29.62
C GLN A 603 -4.80 13.86 -28.52
N MET A 604 -4.20 14.86 -27.87
CA MET A 604 -4.81 15.62 -26.77
C MET A 604 -4.57 17.12 -26.94
N ASP A 605 -5.63 17.92 -26.98
CA ASP A 605 -5.59 19.36 -27.23
C ASP A 605 -6.17 20.15 -26.04
N THR A 606 -5.33 20.64 -25.14
CA THR A 606 -5.78 21.33 -23.91
C THR A 606 -6.72 20.43 -23.06
N ALA A 607 -6.33 19.17 -22.88
CA ALA A 607 -7.04 18.21 -22.03
C ALA A 607 -6.51 18.25 -20.58
N ASP A 608 -7.35 17.88 -19.60
CA ASP A 608 -7.09 18.09 -18.17
C ASP A 608 -7.38 16.82 -17.32
N HIS A 609 -6.46 16.45 -16.43
CA HIS A 609 -6.54 15.22 -15.61
C HIS A 609 -6.68 13.93 -16.46
N ILE A 610 -5.60 13.53 -17.14
CA ILE A 610 -5.60 12.41 -18.09
C ILE A 610 -4.60 11.31 -17.67
N TRP A 611 -5.00 10.04 -17.73
CA TRP A 611 -4.13 8.89 -17.43
C TRP A 611 -4.09 7.88 -18.59
N ILE A 612 -2.88 7.60 -19.08
CA ILE A 612 -2.62 6.66 -20.18
C ILE A 612 -1.74 5.52 -19.65
N ASP A 613 -2.34 4.35 -19.41
CA ASP A 613 -1.73 3.27 -18.61
C ASP A 613 -1.72 1.89 -19.28
N HIS A 614 -0.62 1.15 -19.18
CA HIS A 614 -0.50 -0.24 -19.66
C HIS A 614 -0.90 -0.47 -21.14
N ASN A 615 -0.86 0.56 -21.99
CA ASN A 615 -1.16 0.42 -23.41
C ASN A 615 0.07 -0.05 -24.19
N ARG A 616 -0.16 -0.65 -25.35
CA ARG A 616 0.83 -0.81 -26.41
C ARG A 616 0.42 0.09 -27.56
N ILE A 617 1.29 0.99 -28.01
CA ILE A 617 1.03 1.87 -29.14
C ILE A 617 2.13 1.67 -30.16
N SER A 618 1.77 1.23 -31.37
CA SER A 618 2.75 0.75 -32.36
C SER A 618 2.33 1.03 -33.81
N ARG A 619 3.26 1.49 -34.66
CA ARG A 619 3.02 1.75 -36.09
C ARG A 619 1.85 2.74 -36.33
N MET A 620 1.81 3.81 -35.54
CA MET A 620 1.03 5.01 -35.89
C MET A 620 1.78 5.83 -36.95
N ASN A 621 1.15 6.87 -37.52
CA ASN A 621 1.76 7.64 -38.61
C ASN A 621 2.59 8.84 -38.13
N ASP A 622 1.99 9.78 -37.38
CA ASP A 622 2.74 10.90 -36.75
C ASP A 622 3.21 10.51 -35.33
N GLY A 623 2.43 10.84 -34.29
CA GLY A 623 2.73 10.59 -32.89
C GLY A 623 2.16 9.27 -32.33
N LEU A 624 2.85 8.67 -31.36
CA LEU A 624 2.25 7.61 -30.53
C LEU A 624 1.33 8.21 -29.45
N ILE A 625 1.77 9.26 -28.74
CA ILE A 625 0.97 10.04 -27.78
C ILE A 625 1.30 11.53 -27.90
N ASP A 626 0.37 12.33 -28.40
CA ASP A 626 0.58 13.76 -28.63
C ASP A 626 -0.18 14.61 -27.57
N SER A 627 0.58 15.20 -26.65
CA SER A 627 0.11 16.01 -25.52
C SER A 627 0.25 17.50 -25.84
N ARG A 628 -0.69 18.01 -26.62
CA ARG A 628 -0.56 19.27 -27.37
C ARG A 628 -1.20 20.45 -26.64
N LYS A 629 -0.81 21.66 -27.05
CA LYS A 629 -1.18 22.93 -26.38
C LYS A 629 -0.90 22.86 -24.87
N ASP A 630 -1.84 23.31 -24.04
CA ASP A 630 -1.71 23.41 -22.59
C ASP A 630 -2.26 22.15 -21.86
N THR A 631 -2.24 20.98 -22.51
CA THR A 631 -2.67 19.70 -21.90
C THR A 631 -1.91 19.45 -20.60
N THR A 632 -2.62 19.09 -19.52
CA THR A 632 -2.10 19.18 -18.15
C THR A 632 -2.73 18.17 -17.19
N TYR A 633 -2.10 17.99 -16.03
CA TYR A 633 -2.37 16.88 -15.09
C TYR A 633 -2.36 15.52 -15.80
N LEU A 634 -1.38 15.33 -16.69
CA LEU A 634 -1.22 14.12 -17.49
C LEU A 634 -0.29 13.11 -16.79
N THR A 635 -0.65 11.84 -16.75
CA THR A 635 0.28 10.74 -16.43
C THR A 635 0.27 9.69 -17.52
N VAL A 636 1.45 9.31 -18.00
CA VAL A 636 1.66 8.27 -19.01
C VAL A 636 2.54 7.19 -18.38
N SER A 637 1.98 6.02 -18.09
CA SER A 637 2.69 4.98 -17.35
C SER A 637 2.52 3.55 -17.83
N TRP A 638 3.56 2.75 -17.62
CA TRP A 638 3.59 1.32 -17.96
C TRP A 638 3.28 1.00 -19.43
N ASN A 639 3.43 1.93 -20.37
CA ASN A 639 3.12 1.70 -21.79
C ASN A 639 4.31 1.09 -22.54
N ILE A 640 4.04 0.30 -23.59
CA ILE A 640 5.01 -0.01 -24.66
C ILE A 640 4.74 0.94 -25.82
N LEU A 641 5.75 1.73 -26.20
CA LEU A 641 5.68 2.71 -27.29
C LEU A 641 6.75 2.36 -28.33
N GLU A 642 6.34 1.94 -29.54
CA GLU A 642 7.28 1.32 -30.49
C GLU A 642 6.99 1.54 -31.99
N GLU A 643 7.99 1.24 -32.83
CA GLU A 643 7.84 1.09 -34.29
C GLU A 643 7.27 2.34 -35.03
N GLY A 644 7.58 3.55 -34.55
CA GLY A 644 7.11 4.84 -35.09
C GLY A 644 8.20 5.92 -35.22
N ASN A 645 7.92 7.01 -35.97
CA ASN A 645 8.87 8.13 -36.10
C ASN A 645 8.98 8.90 -34.77
N LYS A 646 7.84 9.31 -34.20
CA LYS A 646 7.77 10.20 -33.04
C LYS A 646 6.99 9.50 -31.91
N SER A 647 7.57 9.38 -30.72
CA SER A 647 6.79 8.86 -29.57
C SER A 647 5.85 9.90 -28.99
N PHE A 648 6.30 11.15 -28.85
CA PHE A 648 5.49 12.23 -28.28
C PHE A 648 5.74 13.62 -28.91
N GLY A 649 4.73 14.28 -29.46
CA GLY A 649 4.65 15.74 -29.51
C GLY A 649 4.12 16.28 -28.18
N ILE A 650 4.87 17.15 -27.50
CA ILE A 650 4.44 17.76 -26.23
C ILE A 650 4.64 19.27 -26.25
N GLY A 651 3.54 20.00 -26.10
CA GLY A 651 3.50 21.46 -26.08
C GLY A 651 3.83 22.12 -27.43
N TRP A 652 3.62 23.45 -27.46
CA TRP A 652 4.09 24.41 -28.49
C TRP A 652 3.57 25.83 -28.21
N THR A 653 2.57 25.95 -27.34
CA THR A 653 2.04 27.22 -26.84
C THR A 653 3.11 27.99 -26.06
N THR A 654 2.98 29.31 -25.97
CA THR A 654 3.85 30.16 -25.14
C THR A 654 3.49 30.14 -23.65
N ASN A 655 2.46 29.37 -23.28
CA ASN A 655 1.98 29.25 -21.91
C ASN A 655 2.80 28.19 -21.18
N VAL A 656 3.13 28.46 -19.92
CA VAL A 656 3.94 27.56 -19.07
C VAL A 656 3.08 27.11 -17.90
N THR A 657 2.08 26.28 -18.20
CA THR A 657 1.01 25.84 -17.28
C THR A 657 0.93 24.31 -17.13
N SER A 658 1.26 23.57 -18.19
CA SER A 658 1.19 22.11 -18.24
C SER A 658 2.02 21.41 -17.17
N ARG A 659 1.46 20.35 -16.57
CA ARG A 659 2.16 19.45 -15.64
C ARG A 659 1.96 18.00 -16.06
N MET A 660 3.03 17.21 -16.09
CA MET A 660 2.95 15.82 -16.54
C MET A 660 4.02 14.89 -15.94
N THR A 661 3.64 13.61 -15.82
CA THR A 661 4.51 12.53 -15.36
C THR A 661 4.57 11.44 -16.43
N ILE A 662 5.76 10.97 -16.78
CA ILE A 662 5.97 9.92 -17.79
C ILE A 662 6.89 8.88 -17.15
N HIS A 663 6.38 7.71 -16.78
CA HIS A 663 7.18 6.74 -16.01
C HIS A 663 6.92 5.28 -16.35
N HIS A 664 7.93 4.44 -16.14
CA HIS A 664 7.81 3.00 -16.37
C HIS A 664 7.37 2.63 -17.81
N ASN A 665 7.60 3.50 -18.80
CA ASN A 665 7.30 3.20 -20.20
C ASN A 665 8.51 2.56 -20.89
N TRP A 666 8.27 1.53 -21.72
CA TRP A 666 9.28 0.97 -22.61
C TRP A 666 9.11 1.60 -24.00
N ILE A 667 9.97 2.57 -24.30
CA ILE A 667 10.02 3.29 -25.57
C ILE A 667 11.11 2.65 -26.43
N ARG A 668 10.77 2.04 -27.58
CA ARG A 668 11.74 1.23 -28.33
C ARG A 668 11.60 1.26 -29.84
N ALA A 669 12.72 1.19 -30.55
CA ALA A 669 12.76 1.16 -32.02
C ALA A 669 11.97 2.33 -32.65
N THR A 670 12.15 3.53 -32.10
CA THR A 670 11.58 4.79 -32.58
C THR A 670 12.69 5.78 -32.93
N ASN A 671 12.38 6.77 -33.78
CA ASN A 671 13.41 7.69 -34.26
C ASN A 671 13.67 8.85 -33.29
N GLN A 672 12.63 9.62 -32.95
CA GLN A 672 12.76 10.92 -32.29
C GLN A 672 11.61 11.21 -31.31
N ARG A 673 11.72 12.34 -30.59
CA ARG A 673 10.75 12.84 -29.61
C ARG A 673 10.35 11.78 -28.57
N ASN A 674 11.29 11.39 -27.70
CA ASN A 674 11.10 10.27 -26.78
C ASN A 674 11.12 10.65 -25.27
N PRO A 675 10.44 11.70 -24.76
CA PRO A 675 9.62 12.71 -25.44
C PRO A 675 10.42 13.95 -25.90
N SER A 676 9.79 14.82 -26.70
CA SER A 676 10.22 16.22 -26.88
C SER A 676 9.26 17.13 -26.11
N ILE A 677 9.76 17.76 -25.04
CA ILE A 677 8.99 18.52 -24.05
C ILE A 677 9.17 20.02 -24.30
N ASP A 678 8.15 20.72 -24.80
CA ASP A 678 8.19 22.17 -25.02
C ASP A 678 7.26 22.93 -24.06
N ASN A 679 7.77 24.01 -23.47
CA ASN A 679 7.07 24.93 -22.53
C ASN A 679 6.30 24.32 -21.33
N VAL A 680 6.49 23.04 -21.01
CA VAL A 680 5.83 22.38 -19.86
C VAL A 680 6.36 22.91 -18.52
N ALA A 681 5.47 23.38 -17.65
CA ALA A 681 5.84 23.97 -16.36
C ALA A 681 6.59 22.99 -15.45
N PHE A 682 6.11 21.75 -15.37
CA PHE A 682 6.71 20.64 -14.62
C PHE A 682 6.56 19.32 -15.39
N ALA A 683 7.66 18.75 -15.88
CA ALA A 683 7.70 17.41 -16.46
C ALA A 683 8.60 16.49 -15.61
N HIS A 684 8.07 15.37 -15.15
CA HIS A 684 8.82 14.37 -14.38
C HIS A 684 8.86 13.03 -15.13
N LEU A 685 10.07 12.55 -15.44
CA LEU A 685 10.33 11.34 -16.20
C LEU A 685 11.07 10.34 -15.29
N TYR A 686 10.46 9.21 -14.91
CA TYR A 686 11.15 8.25 -14.03
C TYR A 686 11.03 6.77 -14.41
N ASN A 687 12.10 6.00 -14.17
CA ASN A 687 12.17 4.56 -14.45
C ASN A 687 11.70 4.15 -15.88
N ASN A 688 11.85 5.00 -16.89
CA ASN A 688 11.54 4.64 -18.28
C ASN A 688 12.68 3.82 -18.88
N TYR A 689 12.39 2.96 -19.86
CA TYR A 689 13.38 2.22 -20.64
C TYR A 689 13.34 2.71 -22.08
N LEU A 690 14.37 3.43 -22.50
CA LEU A 690 14.57 3.84 -23.90
C LEU A 690 15.54 2.85 -24.57
N GLN A 691 15.13 2.26 -25.70
CA GLN A 691 15.91 1.24 -26.39
C GLN A 691 15.94 1.44 -27.91
N ASP A 692 17.10 1.30 -28.55
CA ASP A 692 17.24 1.36 -30.02
C ASP A 692 16.64 2.65 -30.63
N ILE A 693 17.14 3.80 -30.19
CA ILE A 693 16.63 5.13 -30.55
C ILE A 693 17.63 5.85 -31.45
N THR A 694 17.25 6.19 -32.69
CA THR A 694 18.20 6.62 -33.73
C THR A 694 18.57 8.11 -33.71
N SER A 695 17.66 9.01 -33.31
CA SER A 695 17.91 10.46 -33.30
C SER A 695 18.13 11.02 -31.89
N TYR A 696 17.11 11.01 -31.03
CA TYR A 696 17.23 11.49 -29.64
C TYR A 696 16.24 10.86 -28.65
N GLY A 697 16.66 10.76 -27.40
CA GLY A 697 15.87 10.37 -26.24
C GLY A 697 14.98 11.50 -25.72
N ASN A 698 15.24 11.98 -24.49
CA ASN A 698 14.43 13.02 -23.85
C ASN A 698 14.97 14.43 -24.16
N LEU A 699 14.14 15.30 -24.73
CA LEU A 699 14.55 16.65 -25.15
C LEU A 699 13.73 17.71 -24.41
N SER A 700 14.38 18.58 -23.63
CA SER A 700 13.75 19.71 -22.91
C SER A 700 13.90 21.01 -23.71
N ARG A 701 12.79 21.70 -24.00
CA ARG A 701 12.70 22.83 -24.96
C ARG A 701 11.94 24.02 -24.39
N GLY A 702 11.98 25.14 -25.13
CA GLY A 702 11.28 26.37 -24.75
C GLY A 702 11.69 26.87 -23.37
N ALA A 703 10.73 26.97 -22.45
CA ALA A 703 10.89 27.28 -21.04
C ALA A 703 10.59 26.09 -20.10
N ALA A 704 10.62 24.85 -20.62
CA ALA A 704 10.22 23.66 -19.88
C ALA A 704 11.14 23.34 -18.69
N LYS A 705 10.58 22.71 -17.64
CA LYS A 705 11.36 22.15 -16.52
C LYS A 705 11.23 20.64 -16.47
N THR A 706 12.30 19.93 -16.83
CA THR A 706 12.33 18.46 -16.94
C THR A 706 13.19 17.84 -15.84
N VAL A 707 12.63 16.91 -15.08
CA VAL A 707 13.36 16.08 -14.09
C VAL A 707 13.40 14.63 -14.58
N ILE A 708 14.58 14.00 -14.56
CA ILE A 708 14.78 12.61 -15.00
C ILE A 708 15.36 11.76 -13.85
N GLU A 709 14.66 10.71 -13.43
CA GLU A 709 15.12 9.83 -12.34
C GLU A 709 15.15 8.35 -12.74
N ASN A 710 16.21 7.63 -12.33
CA ASN A 710 16.40 6.17 -12.46
C ASN A 710 16.00 5.51 -13.80
N SER A 711 16.04 6.23 -14.92
CA SER A 711 15.68 5.70 -16.25
C SER A 711 16.85 4.93 -16.88
N TYR A 712 16.57 4.06 -17.85
CA TYR A 712 17.57 3.22 -18.51
C TYR A 712 17.59 3.48 -20.01
N TYR A 713 18.76 3.72 -20.58
CA TYR A 713 18.97 4.03 -21.99
C TYR A 713 19.91 3.01 -22.61
N GLU A 714 19.45 2.27 -23.61
CA GLU A 714 20.23 1.22 -24.28
C GLU A 714 20.26 1.43 -25.80
N ARG A 715 21.45 1.63 -26.39
CA ARG A 715 21.60 1.96 -27.82
C ARG A 715 20.75 3.17 -28.24
N VAL A 716 20.80 4.21 -27.39
CA VAL A 716 20.11 5.49 -27.60
C VAL A 716 21.11 6.53 -28.09
N ASN A 717 20.82 7.15 -29.23
CA ASN A 717 21.47 8.38 -29.65
C ASN A 717 20.86 9.58 -28.89
N ASN A 718 21.68 10.56 -28.53
CA ASN A 718 21.36 11.72 -27.69
C ASN A 718 20.37 11.42 -26.53
N PRO A 719 20.77 10.62 -25.51
CA PRO A 719 19.89 10.16 -24.42
C PRO A 719 19.03 11.23 -23.75
N TYR A 720 19.62 12.37 -23.39
CA TYR A 720 18.89 13.50 -22.83
C TYR A 720 19.66 14.81 -23.01
N TYR A 721 18.97 15.89 -23.37
CA TYR A 721 19.58 17.23 -23.42
C TYR A 721 18.57 18.39 -23.39
N PRO A 722 18.99 19.59 -22.96
CA PRO A 722 18.29 20.84 -23.19
C PRO A 722 18.61 21.45 -24.57
N ASP A 723 17.58 21.94 -25.25
CA ASP A 723 17.68 22.59 -26.57
C ASP A 723 18.11 24.06 -26.48
N THR A 724 17.68 24.75 -25.41
CA THR A 724 17.91 26.19 -25.20
C THR A 724 18.45 26.47 -23.79
N THR A 725 18.91 27.70 -23.56
CA THR A 725 19.27 28.20 -22.22
C THR A 725 18.06 28.58 -21.35
N ALA A 726 16.84 28.59 -21.91
CA ALA A 726 15.61 28.87 -21.19
C ALA A 726 14.92 27.59 -20.66
N ALA A 727 15.12 26.46 -21.34
CA ALA A 727 14.74 25.14 -20.85
C ALA A 727 15.67 24.72 -19.70
N SER A 728 15.15 23.95 -18.75
CA SER A 728 15.95 23.26 -17.74
C SER A 728 15.75 21.75 -17.78
N LEU A 729 16.82 21.01 -17.48
CA LEU A 729 16.84 19.56 -17.41
C LEU A 729 17.80 19.12 -16.31
N THR A 730 17.30 18.40 -15.30
CA THR A 730 18.11 17.70 -14.30
C THR A 730 17.91 16.19 -14.39
N GLN A 731 18.93 15.44 -13.98
CA GLN A 731 18.94 13.98 -14.10
C GLN A 731 19.62 13.35 -12.87
N THR A 732 19.10 12.22 -12.39
CA THR A 732 19.66 11.45 -11.26
C THR A 732 19.47 9.94 -11.47
N GLY A 733 20.46 9.15 -11.03
CA GLY A 733 20.41 7.67 -10.90
C GLY A 733 20.23 6.84 -12.19
N SER A 734 20.05 7.47 -13.35
CA SER A 734 19.81 6.80 -14.63
C SER A 734 21.05 6.09 -15.18
N ILE A 735 20.86 5.06 -16.00
CA ILE A 735 21.94 4.23 -16.57
C ILE A 735 21.99 4.37 -18.10
N LEU A 736 23.21 4.55 -18.63
CA LEU A 736 23.52 4.68 -20.06
C LEU A 736 24.31 3.45 -20.55
N VAL A 737 23.80 2.72 -21.54
CA VAL A 737 24.45 1.55 -22.15
C VAL A 737 24.52 1.70 -23.67
N SER A 738 25.73 1.64 -24.22
CA SER A 738 25.99 1.74 -25.68
C SER A 738 25.36 2.96 -26.36
N THR A 739 25.23 4.07 -25.62
CA THR A 739 24.62 5.32 -26.09
C THR A 739 25.62 6.25 -26.78
N THR A 740 25.13 7.16 -27.63
CA THR A 740 25.95 8.15 -28.36
C THR A 740 25.38 9.56 -28.24
N GLY A 741 26.15 10.60 -28.55
CA GLY A 741 25.66 11.97 -28.61
C GLY A 741 25.52 12.65 -27.23
N ARG A 742 24.55 13.57 -27.11
CA ARG A 742 24.35 14.46 -25.94
C ARG A 742 23.68 13.74 -24.76
N ALA A 743 24.29 13.88 -23.59
CA ALA A 743 23.76 13.46 -22.28
C ALA A 743 24.02 14.61 -21.29
N GLU A 744 23.16 15.63 -21.32
CA GLU A 744 23.43 16.97 -20.77
C GLU A 744 22.30 17.48 -19.88
N THR A 745 22.67 18.24 -18.84
CA THR A 745 21.77 18.83 -17.83
C THR A 745 22.06 20.32 -17.65
N ASN A 746 21.06 21.14 -17.35
CA ASN A 746 21.23 22.57 -17.11
C ASN A 746 20.20 23.18 -16.14
N GLY A 747 20.57 24.34 -15.57
CA GLY A 747 19.67 25.18 -14.77
C GLY A 747 19.26 24.57 -13.43
N THR A 748 18.07 24.95 -12.97
CA THR A 748 17.39 24.35 -11.82
C THR A 748 15.94 24.07 -12.20
N THR A 749 15.37 22.99 -11.67
CA THR A 749 14.07 22.43 -12.08
C THR A 749 13.03 22.64 -10.96
N PHE A 750 12.45 21.56 -10.46
CA PHE A 750 11.52 21.46 -9.33
C PHE A 750 11.80 20.12 -8.62
N ASN A 751 11.23 19.93 -7.42
CA ASN A 751 11.25 18.64 -6.74
C ASN A 751 9.90 17.93 -7.00
N PRO A 752 9.85 16.75 -7.64
CA PRO A 752 8.58 16.05 -7.85
C PRO A 752 7.87 15.66 -6.55
N ALA A 753 8.63 15.39 -5.48
CA ALA A 753 8.08 14.99 -4.18
C ALA A 753 7.33 16.14 -3.46
N ASP A 754 7.49 17.39 -3.88
CA ASP A 754 6.69 18.54 -3.39
C ASP A 754 5.26 18.53 -3.98
N HIS A 755 4.96 17.65 -4.94
CA HIS A 755 3.69 17.60 -5.67
C HIS A 755 2.91 16.30 -5.49
N TYR A 756 3.58 15.14 -5.41
CA TYR A 756 2.95 13.83 -5.18
C TYR A 756 3.96 12.81 -4.66
N THR A 757 3.47 11.76 -4.00
CA THR A 757 4.27 10.60 -3.62
C THR A 757 4.53 9.71 -4.83
N TYR A 758 5.75 9.19 -4.95
CA TYR A 758 6.17 8.20 -5.93
C TYR A 758 7.28 7.33 -5.33
N ARG A 759 7.56 6.18 -5.97
CA ARG A 759 8.68 5.30 -5.60
C ARG A 759 9.53 5.07 -6.83
N LEU A 760 10.85 5.23 -6.67
CA LEU A 760 11.82 4.87 -7.69
C LEU A 760 12.24 3.40 -7.53
N ASP A 761 12.16 2.62 -8.61
CA ASP A 761 12.87 1.34 -8.67
C ASP A 761 14.35 1.54 -9.01
N PRO A 762 15.25 0.59 -8.71
CA PRO A 762 16.65 0.69 -9.10
C PRO A 762 16.78 0.70 -10.63
N ALA A 763 17.52 1.65 -11.18
CA ALA A 763 17.62 1.82 -12.64
C ALA A 763 18.10 0.55 -13.37
N ALA A 764 18.95 -0.27 -12.72
CA ALA A 764 19.46 -1.52 -13.28
C ALA A 764 18.37 -2.59 -13.51
N ASP A 765 17.29 -2.56 -12.73
CA ASP A 765 16.21 -3.54 -12.77
C ASP A 765 15.11 -3.13 -13.77
N VAL A 766 15.02 -1.85 -14.13
CA VAL A 766 14.03 -1.29 -15.07
C VAL A 766 13.88 -2.11 -16.37
N PRO A 767 14.95 -2.56 -17.06
CA PRO A 767 14.82 -3.41 -18.25
C PRO A 767 14.21 -4.79 -17.99
N ALA A 768 14.23 -5.32 -16.76
CA ALA A 768 13.58 -6.58 -16.41
C ALA A 768 12.12 -6.32 -15.96
N ILE A 769 11.91 -5.27 -15.18
CA ILE A 769 10.59 -4.81 -14.73
C ILE A 769 9.72 -4.51 -15.95
N LEU A 770 10.15 -3.66 -16.89
CA LEU A 770 9.31 -3.24 -18.01
C LEU A 770 9.11 -4.31 -19.09
N ARG A 771 10.03 -5.28 -19.21
CA ARG A 771 9.83 -6.47 -20.08
C ARG A 771 8.74 -7.42 -19.59
N SER A 772 8.28 -7.26 -18.35
CA SER A 772 7.20 -8.07 -17.76
C SER A 772 5.96 -7.25 -17.36
N GLY A 773 6.14 -5.97 -17.01
CA GLY A 773 5.06 -5.06 -16.60
C GLY A 773 4.51 -4.15 -17.69
N ALA A 774 5.30 -3.70 -18.67
CA ALA A 774 4.80 -2.73 -19.63
C ALA A 774 3.86 -3.35 -20.69
N GLY A 775 2.87 -2.57 -21.11
CA GLY A 775 1.86 -2.96 -22.11
C GLY A 775 0.75 -3.84 -21.56
N PRO A 776 -0.18 -4.32 -22.41
CA PRO A 776 -1.42 -4.93 -21.95
C PRO A 776 -1.26 -6.21 -21.13
N GLN A 777 -1.99 -6.26 -20.01
CA GLN A 777 -1.88 -7.24 -18.94
C GLN A 777 -3.09 -8.17 -18.91
N PRO A 778 -2.90 -9.50 -18.71
CA PRO A 778 -4.02 -10.45 -18.62
C PRO A 778 -4.98 -10.21 -17.44
N THR A 779 -4.60 -9.41 -16.44
CA THR A 779 -5.34 -9.19 -15.19
C THR A 779 -6.01 -7.81 -15.09
N ILE A 780 -5.91 -6.97 -16.12
CA ILE A 780 -6.58 -5.66 -16.19
C ILE A 780 -7.81 -5.77 -17.12
N GLY A 781 -8.90 -5.07 -16.79
CA GLY A 781 -10.03 -4.82 -17.69
C GLY A 781 -11.28 -5.65 -17.46
#